data_AF-D8LC43-F1
#
_entry.id   AF-D8LC43-F1
#
_cell.length_a   1.000
_cell.length_b   1.000
_cell.length_c   1.000
_cell.angle_alpha   90.00
_cell.angle_beta   90.00
_cell.angle_gamma   90.00
#
_symmetry.space_group_name_H-M   'P 1'
#
loop_
_entity.id
_entity.type
_entity.pdbx_description
1 polymer ?
#
loop_
_entity_poly.entity_id
_entity_poly.type
_entity_poly.pdbx_seq_one_letter_code
_entity_poly.pdbx_strand_id
1 'polypeptide(L)'
;MSPQYARRKYGSVEDPTKSRRAVSPTPTARGDDAGAAERVSFDFDPTRALRGESPDDQGGGKRWFTLTVVGVLAVGVMMALTHAGYRLPKVTRTTTDVGSQGHTPSLIRADEAKILPSEDLAVEDDEKKQQVARPFPIADVSPRAEDETRPAEDGQLSGEEIPRLSFEATNFYQLRDGKPAQDYPWLKDVKLIEPHRETTFTVSSPRDGFDYRWRVFAGSPAEGELCTEATGPEGTVVLTTLDENAVVLEEVDADGTVVRRLQEMVMVKYVRREIRTLTDDEREELFDAMFTLWSVRVDGGNGKELYGDDYADIFAINRLHYKGASPKQCDHFHDGLGFLTSHIVITNTFEASLQAVNPKLTLPYWDFTIETSTAGTKGDGGYQSQTKSDLFQESWFGTADPTDGQVKDGRWAYTEIPKMKVNDPGAVEPDVYSKLRAPWNVNDRPYLTRGMGKMCDAKVDEWYPWPTCETHYDLATGYSDFYSWVWYSLYDPHGPVHIWIGGVLDCEKTFGAIAELVGPSIAEDLALYSFIHRKNLFRDGIFSCVGSATVVQAPAEVLSSGQCGCQGYDLTQGDDYESIYYNMVDLDDLIGDFDADVKRQVVAALCTTTMNDGDHLQASSSLDPSFYATHPTMERLWMYAVLTGQITDFTWPDDDVTITKPDGTVEVESLSLSEDACQGHGGSDVFPFGLLDSDTDGFEVKTGVKGMENGNTLTNRELLQAFDARSNSVSYVYDTFKWTHCEADGFDFDDAWNGAAQARPTSSSRRPSFKQGAPRAPMYNILEEKRAARAAKKAANLIN
;
A
#
# COMPACT_ATOMS: atom_id res chain seq x y z
N MET A 1 8.62 30.91 -32.06
CA MET A 1 9.39 32.14 -31.72
C MET A 1 9.94 31.96 -30.32
N SER A 2 11.26 31.98 -30.14
CA SER A 2 11.89 31.93 -28.81
C SER A 2 11.69 33.27 -28.09
N PRO A 3 11.63 33.28 -26.74
CA PRO A 3 12.68 34.02 -26.04
C PRO A 3 13.11 33.47 -24.66
N GLN A 4 14.30 33.95 -24.31
CA GLN A 4 15.13 33.77 -23.14
C GLN A 4 14.82 34.77 -21.99
N TYR A 5 15.13 34.33 -20.75
CA TYR A 5 15.61 35.08 -19.56
C TYR A 5 14.68 36.02 -18.75
N ALA A 6 14.59 35.80 -17.43
CA ALA A 6 15.18 36.68 -16.38
C ALA A 6 14.97 36.17 -14.92
N ARG A 7 16.07 35.88 -14.22
CA ARG A 7 16.18 35.75 -12.74
C ARG A 7 16.41 37.13 -12.09
N ARG A 8 15.78 37.40 -10.94
CA ARG A 8 16.16 38.45 -9.94
C ARG A 8 16.00 37.86 -8.52
N LYS A 9 17.10 37.58 -7.81
CA LYS A 9 17.77 38.38 -6.74
C LYS A 9 16.93 38.58 -5.46
N TYR A 10 17.23 37.76 -4.44
CA TYR A 10 16.93 38.00 -3.03
C TYR A 10 17.91 39.02 -2.43
N GLY A 11 17.38 39.95 -1.64
CA GLY A 11 18.11 40.95 -0.87
C GLY A 11 18.33 40.49 0.58
N SER A 12 19.53 40.78 1.07
CA SER A 12 20.00 40.65 2.45
C SER A 12 19.32 41.66 3.38
N VAL A 13 18.96 41.23 4.60
CA VAL A 13 18.68 42.12 5.73
C VAL A 13 19.64 41.76 6.87
N GLU A 14 20.29 42.81 7.39
CA GLU A 14 21.32 42.80 8.43
C GLU A 14 20.77 42.57 9.84
N ASP A 15 21.62 41.93 10.66
CA ASP A 15 21.56 41.82 12.12
C ASP A 15 22.21 43.04 12.79
N PRO A 16 21.62 43.59 13.87
CA PRO A 16 22.36 44.32 14.87
C PRO A 16 22.13 43.73 16.29
N THR A 17 23.14 43.17 16.93
CA THR A 17 23.94 43.87 17.96
C THR A 17 24.96 42.96 18.69
N LYS A 18 26.15 43.55 18.87
CA LYS A 18 27.36 43.00 19.53
C LYS A 18 27.19 42.81 21.04
N SER A 19 27.84 41.77 21.60
CA SER A 19 28.80 42.00 22.70
C SER A 19 29.89 40.92 22.80
N ARG A 20 31.07 41.36 23.26
CA ARG A 20 32.41 40.76 23.16
C ARG A 20 32.66 39.62 24.16
N ARG A 21 33.48 38.64 23.76
CA ARG A 21 34.79 38.38 24.40
C ARG A 21 35.68 37.45 23.56
N ALA A 22 36.88 37.92 23.28
CA ALA A 22 37.95 37.24 22.58
C ALA A 22 38.79 36.40 23.55
N VAL A 23 39.20 35.20 23.15
CA VAL A 23 40.52 34.62 23.43
C VAL A 23 40.89 33.67 22.28
N SER A 24 41.94 34.01 21.54
CA SER A 24 42.82 33.02 20.88
C SER A 24 44.16 33.04 21.63
N PRO A 25 44.92 31.93 21.58
CA PRO A 25 46.11 31.98 20.75
C PRO A 25 46.38 30.69 19.95
N THR A 26 46.57 30.88 18.64
CA THR A 26 47.71 30.48 17.75
C THR A 26 48.68 29.33 18.09
N PRO A 27 49.49 28.85 17.12
CA PRO A 27 49.50 27.44 16.66
C PRO A 27 50.86 26.75 16.78
N THR A 28 50.95 25.46 16.45
CA THR A 28 52.23 24.82 16.11
C THR A 28 52.06 23.88 14.92
N ALA A 29 52.98 24.07 13.96
CA ALA A 29 53.10 23.37 12.70
C ALA A 29 53.99 22.12 12.78
N ARG A 30 53.89 21.32 11.70
CA ARG A 30 54.87 20.42 11.06
C ARG A 30 54.61 18.91 11.18
N GLY A 31 54.66 18.27 10.01
CA GLY A 31 54.84 16.85 9.81
C GLY A 31 54.36 16.43 8.43
N ASP A 32 55.18 16.71 7.41
CA ASP A 32 55.05 16.15 6.07
C ASP A 32 55.11 14.62 6.11
N ASP A 33 54.32 13.93 5.29
CA ASP A 33 54.84 12.86 4.43
C ASP A 33 53.87 12.53 3.29
N ALA A 34 54.44 12.46 2.09
CA ALA A 34 53.79 12.22 0.81
C ALA A 34 53.85 10.73 0.44
N GLY A 35 52.79 10.22 -0.17
CA GLY A 35 52.74 8.90 -0.80
C GLY A 35 51.77 8.93 -1.98
N ALA A 36 52.31 8.70 -3.18
CA ALA A 36 51.72 9.01 -4.48
C ALA A 36 50.51 8.16 -4.87
N ALA A 37 49.55 8.80 -5.56
CA ALA A 37 48.46 8.16 -6.30
C ALA A 37 48.84 8.07 -7.78
N GLU A 38 48.86 6.86 -8.33
CA GLU A 38 49.09 6.58 -9.74
C GLU A 38 47.73 6.42 -10.44
N ARG A 39 47.41 7.37 -11.33
CA ARG A 39 46.26 7.31 -12.24
C ARG A 39 46.68 6.50 -13.46
N VAL A 40 45.95 5.43 -13.76
CA VAL A 40 46.00 4.76 -15.07
C VAL A 40 44.63 4.91 -15.73
N SER A 41 44.59 5.71 -16.79
CA SER A 41 43.51 5.84 -17.75
C SER A 41 43.54 4.67 -18.74
N PHE A 42 42.40 4.04 -19.00
CA PHE A 42 42.20 3.20 -20.18
C PHE A 42 40.99 3.69 -20.97
N ASP A 43 41.28 4.20 -22.17
CA ASP A 43 40.33 4.46 -23.25
C ASP A 43 39.77 3.12 -23.77
N PHE A 44 38.47 3.09 -24.05
CA PHE A 44 37.81 1.97 -24.72
C PHE A 44 37.21 2.45 -26.06
N ASP A 45 37.75 1.90 -27.16
CA ASP A 45 37.32 2.15 -28.54
C ASP A 45 36.33 1.05 -28.99
N PRO A 46 35.07 1.37 -29.35
CA PRO A 46 34.06 0.38 -29.67
C PRO A 46 33.84 0.25 -31.18
N THR A 47 34.74 -0.40 -31.93
CA THR A 47 34.42 -0.85 -33.32
C THR A 47 35.27 -2.03 -33.83
N ARG A 48 34.76 -3.27 -33.73
CA ARG A 48 35.02 -4.45 -34.61
C ARG A 48 34.55 -5.74 -33.92
N ALA A 49 34.00 -6.77 -34.54
CA ALA A 49 33.28 -7.02 -35.78
C ALA A 49 32.78 -8.47 -35.67
N LEU A 50 31.67 -8.75 -36.35
CA LEU A 50 31.03 -10.06 -36.56
C LEU A 50 31.91 -11.08 -37.31
N ARG A 51 31.50 -12.37 -37.19
CA ARG A 51 31.95 -13.65 -37.80
C ARG A 51 32.76 -14.50 -36.80
N GLY A 52 32.35 -15.68 -36.37
CA GLY A 52 31.56 -16.74 -37.01
C GLY A 52 32.49 -17.92 -37.24
N GLU A 53 32.31 -19.05 -36.53
CA GLU A 53 32.54 -20.43 -36.99
C GLU A 53 32.36 -21.45 -35.85
N SER A 54 31.62 -22.51 -36.18
CA SER A 54 31.42 -23.77 -35.45
C SER A 54 32.63 -24.69 -35.62
N PRO A 55 32.81 -25.69 -34.73
CA PRO A 55 32.82 -27.06 -35.26
C PRO A 55 32.03 -28.08 -34.41
N ASP A 56 31.19 -28.85 -35.12
CA ASP A 56 30.78 -30.22 -34.77
C ASP A 56 32.01 -31.15 -34.66
N ASP A 57 32.01 -32.16 -33.78
CA ASP A 57 31.51 -33.50 -34.15
C ASP A 57 31.79 -34.58 -33.06
N GLN A 58 30.79 -35.47 -32.92
CA GLN A 58 30.77 -36.86 -32.40
C GLN A 58 31.00 -37.21 -30.91
N GLY A 59 29.87 -37.52 -30.24
CA GLY A 59 29.39 -38.91 -30.19
C GLY A 59 29.76 -39.75 -28.96
N GLY A 60 28.74 -40.13 -28.16
CA GLY A 60 28.84 -41.33 -27.33
C GLY A 60 27.88 -41.43 -26.14
N GLY A 61 26.82 -42.23 -26.30
CA GLY A 61 26.44 -43.20 -25.27
C GLY A 61 25.38 -42.79 -24.23
N LYS A 62 24.13 -43.12 -24.53
CA LYS A 62 23.06 -43.37 -23.54
C LYS A 62 23.54 -44.27 -22.40
N ARG A 63 23.32 -43.84 -21.15
CA ARG A 63 22.97 -44.74 -20.04
C ARG A 63 22.13 -44.00 -19.00
N TRP A 64 20.95 -44.55 -18.77
CA TRP A 64 20.00 -44.22 -17.72
C TRP A 64 20.65 -44.12 -16.33
N PHE A 65 20.24 -43.11 -15.56
CA PHE A 65 20.07 -43.23 -14.13
C PHE A 65 18.73 -42.57 -13.75
N THR A 66 17.84 -43.41 -13.24
CA THR A 66 16.56 -43.08 -12.62
C THR A 66 16.82 -42.74 -11.15
N LEU A 67 16.36 -41.59 -10.65
CA LEU A 67 16.24 -41.10 -9.24
C LEU A 67 16.41 -39.56 -9.29
N THR A 68 15.53 -38.65 -8.84
CA THR A 68 14.34 -38.70 -7.98
C THR A 68 13.58 -37.37 -8.19
N VAL A 69 12.33 -37.40 -8.68
CA VAL A 69 11.44 -36.23 -8.88
C VAL A 69 10.55 -36.02 -7.63
N VAL A 70 11.16 -35.99 -6.44
CA VAL A 70 10.39 -35.85 -5.17
C VAL A 70 10.52 -34.44 -4.55
N GLY A 71 11.41 -33.57 -5.05
CA GLY A 71 11.68 -32.27 -4.42
C GLY A 71 10.72 -31.11 -4.75
N VAL A 72 9.88 -31.19 -5.79
CA VAL A 72 9.16 -30.01 -6.31
C VAL A 72 7.68 -29.96 -5.90
N LEU A 73 7.13 -31.05 -5.35
CA LEU A 73 5.73 -31.13 -4.92
C LEU A 73 5.50 -30.84 -3.42
N ALA A 74 6.56 -30.82 -2.59
CA ALA A 74 6.45 -30.59 -1.15
C ALA A 74 6.30 -29.10 -0.76
N VAL A 75 6.78 -28.17 -1.59
CA VAL A 75 6.93 -26.74 -1.23
C VAL A 75 5.61 -25.95 -1.36
N GLY A 76 4.76 -26.27 -2.34
CA GLY A 76 3.49 -25.55 -2.53
C GLY A 76 2.34 -26.00 -1.60
N VAL A 77 2.45 -27.21 -1.04
CA VAL A 77 1.45 -27.81 -0.14
C VAL A 77 1.74 -27.45 1.32
N MET A 78 3.01 -27.26 1.73
CA MET A 78 3.34 -26.87 3.11
C MET A 78 2.82 -25.48 3.50
N MET A 79 2.87 -24.47 2.63
CA MET A 79 2.29 -23.14 2.95
C MET A 79 0.76 -23.11 3.09
N ALA A 80 0.03 -24.13 2.59
CA ALA A 80 -1.42 -24.25 2.79
C ALA A 80 -1.79 -25.14 3.98
N LEU A 81 -0.90 -26.06 4.39
CA LEU A 81 -1.10 -26.94 5.54
C LEU A 81 -0.63 -26.32 6.87
N THR A 82 0.31 -25.37 6.86
CA THR A 82 0.82 -24.70 8.07
C THR A 82 -0.21 -23.83 8.80
N HIS A 83 -1.35 -23.49 8.18
CA HIS A 83 -2.39 -22.70 8.81
C HIS A 83 -3.59 -23.51 9.34
N ALA A 84 -3.63 -24.83 9.08
CA ALA A 84 -4.77 -25.68 9.48
C ALA A 84 -4.56 -26.46 10.80
N GLY A 85 -3.47 -26.26 11.52
CA GLY A 85 -3.38 -26.81 12.86
C GLY A 85 -2.02 -26.64 13.50
N TYR A 86 -1.99 -26.00 14.67
CA TYR A 86 -1.39 -26.51 15.90
C TYR A 86 -1.61 -25.47 17.02
N ARG A 87 -2.56 -25.75 17.94
CA ARG A 87 -2.47 -25.23 19.31
C ARG A 87 -1.60 -26.19 20.11
N LEU A 88 -0.42 -25.75 20.52
CA LEU A 88 0.38 -26.49 21.51
C LEU A 88 -0.33 -26.51 22.88
N PRO A 89 -0.18 -27.58 23.68
CA PRO A 89 -0.75 -27.66 25.02
C PRO A 89 -0.03 -26.69 25.96
N LYS A 90 -0.81 -25.88 26.70
CA LYS A 90 -0.33 -24.97 27.75
C LYS A 90 0.56 -25.72 28.75
N VAL A 91 1.86 -25.41 28.77
CA VAL A 91 2.76 -25.80 29.85
C VAL A 91 2.53 -24.87 31.03
N THR A 92 1.86 -25.36 32.07
CA THR A 92 1.69 -24.66 33.34
C THR A 92 3.03 -24.58 34.06
N ARG A 93 3.62 -23.38 34.13
CA ARG A 93 4.84 -23.12 34.91
C ARG A 93 4.49 -23.06 36.40
N THR A 94 4.87 -24.07 37.16
CA THR A 94 4.90 -24.03 38.63
C THR A 94 6.11 -23.20 39.07
N THR A 95 5.89 -21.93 39.43
CA THR A 95 6.90 -21.14 40.12
C THR A 95 6.94 -21.54 41.60
N THR A 96 8.13 -21.93 42.06
CA THR A 96 8.43 -22.12 43.48
C THR A 96 8.94 -20.79 44.04
N ASP A 97 8.19 -20.25 45.00
CA ASP A 97 8.54 -19.05 45.76
C ASP A 97 9.76 -19.28 46.67
N VAL A 98 10.78 -18.43 46.54
CA VAL A 98 11.74 -18.15 47.62
C VAL A 98 11.81 -16.64 47.79
N GLY A 99 11.30 -16.17 48.93
CA GLY A 99 10.87 -14.79 49.13
C GLY A 99 11.95 -13.74 49.38
N SER A 100 11.50 -12.49 49.30
CA SER A 100 11.98 -11.43 50.17
C SER A 100 10.85 -10.44 50.48
N GLN A 101 10.65 -10.19 51.77
CA GLN A 101 9.80 -9.15 52.35
C GLN A 101 10.35 -7.77 51.91
N GLY A 102 9.61 -6.70 51.69
CA GLY A 102 8.21 -6.33 51.88
C GLY A 102 8.18 -4.79 51.90
N HIS A 103 7.08 -4.17 51.46
CA HIS A 103 6.50 -2.91 51.96
C HIS A 103 5.19 -2.66 51.19
N THR A 104 4.07 -2.83 51.88
CA THR A 104 2.70 -2.55 51.42
C THR A 104 2.36 -1.05 51.54
N PRO A 105 1.43 -0.56 50.71
CA PRO A 105 0.22 -0.01 51.31
C PRO A 105 -1.11 -0.43 50.65
N SER A 106 -2.04 -0.80 51.54
CA SER A 106 -3.51 -0.83 51.52
C SER A 106 -4.33 -0.77 50.20
N LEU A 107 -5.09 -1.85 50.00
CA LEU A 107 -6.31 -1.95 49.21
C LEU A 107 -7.48 -1.22 49.89
N ILE A 108 -8.23 -0.42 49.13
CA ILE A 108 -9.61 -0.02 49.46
C ILE A 108 -10.53 -0.70 48.46
N ARG A 109 -11.48 -1.48 48.99
CA ARG A 109 -12.59 -2.15 48.29
C ARG A 109 -13.54 -1.14 47.66
N ALA A 110 -13.99 -1.43 46.44
CA ALA A 110 -15.22 -0.89 45.87
C ALA A 110 -16.19 -2.08 45.64
N ASP A 111 -16.96 -2.40 46.68
CA ASP A 111 -18.28 -3.01 46.53
C ASP A 111 -19.32 -1.87 46.57
N GLU A 112 -20.41 -2.04 45.84
CA GLU A 112 -21.60 -1.18 45.70
C GLU A 112 -21.66 -0.24 44.48
N ALA A 113 -22.13 -0.79 43.36
CA ALA A 113 -23.09 -0.08 42.50
C ALA A 113 -24.19 -1.08 42.09
N LYS A 114 -25.36 -0.89 42.71
CA LYS A 114 -26.57 -1.69 42.49
C LYS A 114 -27.14 -1.45 41.09
N ILE A 115 -27.38 -2.55 40.41
CA ILE A 115 -28.27 -2.71 39.27
C ILE A 115 -29.68 -2.25 39.67
N LEU A 116 -30.26 -1.32 38.91
CA LEU A 116 -31.70 -1.10 38.80
C LEU A 116 -32.07 -1.01 37.31
N PRO A 117 -33.21 -1.60 36.90
CA PRO A 117 -33.58 -1.76 35.49
C PRO A 117 -34.23 -0.48 34.97
N SER A 118 -33.75 0.05 33.85
CA SER A 118 -34.45 1.09 33.09
C SER A 118 -35.37 0.41 32.06
N GLU A 119 -36.57 0.06 32.50
CA GLU A 119 -37.75 0.19 31.64
C GLU A 119 -38.08 1.69 31.52
N ASP A 120 -38.66 2.09 30.38
CA ASP A 120 -39.07 3.45 29.99
C ASP A 120 -37.97 4.40 29.50
N LEU A 121 -37.40 4.06 28.34
CA LEU A 121 -37.08 5.06 27.30
C LEU A 121 -37.59 4.54 25.96
N ALA A 122 -38.81 4.93 25.61
CA ALA A 122 -39.29 4.88 24.25
C ALA A 122 -38.39 5.80 23.41
N VAL A 123 -37.45 5.20 22.69
CA VAL A 123 -36.73 5.84 21.60
C VAL A 123 -37.70 5.88 20.43
N GLU A 124 -38.17 7.08 20.09
CA GLU A 124 -38.82 7.33 18.81
C GLU A 124 -37.82 6.94 17.70
N ASP A 125 -38.27 6.05 16.80
CA ASP A 125 -37.62 5.72 15.54
C ASP A 125 -37.41 7.01 14.73
N ASP A 126 -36.23 7.61 14.84
CA ASP A 126 -35.79 8.65 13.91
C ASP A 126 -34.97 7.96 12.81
N GLU A 127 -35.68 7.46 11.79
CA GLU A 127 -35.13 7.05 10.50
C GLU A 127 -34.39 8.23 9.85
N LYS A 128 -33.11 8.46 10.20
CA LYS A 128 -32.26 9.38 9.45
C LYS A 128 -30.83 8.87 9.25
N LYS A 129 -30.58 8.65 7.94
CA LYS A 129 -29.32 8.69 7.19
C LYS A 129 -28.49 7.41 7.12
N GLN A 130 -29.12 6.33 6.68
CA GLN A 130 -28.47 5.56 5.60
C GLN A 130 -28.40 6.47 4.37
N GLN A 131 -27.22 6.98 4.04
CA GLN A 131 -26.96 7.57 2.72
C GLN A 131 -27.04 6.43 1.69
N VAL A 132 -28.26 6.15 1.24
CA VAL A 132 -28.49 5.33 0.06
C VAL A 132 -27.85 6.08 -1.11
N ALA A 133 -26.76 5.54 -1.65
CA ALA A 133 -26.17 5.97 -2.91
C ALA A 133 -27.31 6.03 -3.95
N ARG A 134 -27.71 7.24 -4.33
CA ARG A 134 -28.71 7.43 -5.39
C ARG A 134 -28.04 7.07 -6.71
N PRO A 135 -28.70 6.28 -7.58
CA PRO A 135 -28.31 6.22 -8.98
C PRO A 135 -28.24 7.64 -9.52
N PHE A 136 -27.22 7.94 -10.33
CA PHE A 136 -27.10 9.23 -11.00
C PHE A 136 -28.43 9.55 -11.72
N PRO A 137 -29.03 10.73 -11.53
CA PRO A 137 -30.22 11.08 -12.28
C PRO A 137 -29.85 11.18 -13.76
N ILE A 138 -30.19 10.13 -14.53
CA ILE A 138 -30.29 10.21 -15.97
C ILE A 138 -31.29 11.33 -16.23
N ALA A 139 -30.88 12.34 -17.01
CA ALA A 139 -31.71 13.48 -17.35
C ALA A 139 -33.14 13.01 -17.69
N ASP A 140 -34.11 13.55 -16.96
CA ASP A 140 -35.52 13.44 -17.33
C ASP A 140 -35.67 14.12 -18.70
N VAL A 141 -35.70 13.30 -19.75
CA VAL A 141 -36.05 13.74 -21.11
C VAL A 141 -37.55 13.99 -21.12
N SER A 142 -38.01 15.02 -20.40
CA SER A 142 -39.37 15.54 -20.50
C SER A 142 -39.34 16.80 -21.37
N PRO A 143 -39.94 16.78 -22.57
CA PRO A 143 -40.05 17.95 -23.41
C PRO A 143 -41.13 18.85 -22.82
N ARG A 144 -40.72 19.92 -22.13
CA ARG A 144 -41.60 21.06 -21.88
C ARG A 144 -40.99 22.31 -22.51
N ALA A 145 -40.95 22.28 -23.84
CA ALA A 145 -41.06 23.51 -24.60
C ALA A 145 -42.51 23.97 -24.44
N GLU A 146 -42.74 25.05 -23.70
CA GLU A 146 -43.97 25.83 -23.83
C GLU A 146 -43.89 26.56 -25.17
N ASP A 147 -44.34 25.88 -26.21
CA ASP A 147 -44.54 26.45 -27.54
C ASP A 147 -45.98 27.00 -27.61
N GLU A 148 -46.13 28.31 -27.42
CA GLU A 148 -47.40 29.01 -27.64
C GLU A 148 -47.74 28.97 -29.14
N THR A 149 -48.53 27.96 -29.50
CA THR A 149 -49.00 27.76 -30.88
C THR A 149 -49.99 28.84 -31.33
N ARG A 150 -49.58 29.63 -32.33
CA ARG A 150 -50.50 30.18 -33.35
C ARG A 150 -50.58 29.17 -34.51
N PRO A 151 -51.76 28.93 -35.12
CA PRO A 151 -51.88 27.95 -36.19
C PRO A 151 -51.63 28.60 -37.55
N ALA A 152 -50.83 27.98 -38.41
CA ALA A 152 -50.99 28.08 -39.86
C ALA A 152 -50.19 27.01 -40.62
N GLU A 153 -50.94 26.22 -41.38
CA GLU A 153 -50.75 25.92 -42.80
C GLU A 153 -49.53 25.11 -43.29
N ASP A 154 -49.89 24.08 -44.04
CA ASP A 154 -49.05 23.24 -44.89
C ASP A 154 -48.05 24.06 -45.73
N GLY A 155 -46.76 23.86 -45.44
CA GLY A 155 -45.66 24.42 -46.20
C GLY A 155 -44.47 23.48 -46.14
N GLN A 156 -44.33 22.64 -47.17
CA GLN A 156 -43.20 21.75 -47.37
C GLN A 156 -41.91 22.57 -47.55
N LEU A 157 -41.10 22.64 -46.51
CA LEU A 157 -39.73 23.16 -46.54
C LEU A 157 -38.79 22.06 -46.07
N SER A 158 -37.76 21.78 -46.87
CA SER A 158 -36.57 21.05 -46.47
C SER A 158 -35.87 21.81 -45.35
N GLY A 159 -36.30 21.60 -44.11
CA GLY A 159 -35.64 22.15 -42.94
C GLY A 159 -34.35 21.37 -42.69
N GLU A 160 -33.21 22.06 -42.75
CA GLU A 160 -31.99 21.59 -42.10
C GLU A 160 -32.32 21.26 -40.64
N GLU A 161 -32.17 19.99 -40.28
CA GLU A 161 -32.43 19.53 -38.92
C GLU A 161 -31.37 20.14 -38.01
N ILE A 162 -31.74 21.17 -37.24
CA ILE A 162 -30.81 21.87 -36.34
C ILE A 162 -30.35 20.86 -35.27
N PRO A 163 -29.03 20.55 -35.18
CA PRO A 163 -28.53 19.59 -34.20
C PRO A 163 -28.87 20.04 -32.78
N ARG A 164 -29.16 19.09 -31.88
CA ARG A 164 -29.35 19.41 -30.45
C ARG A 164 -28.09 20.07 -29.90
N LEU A 165 -28.27 21.05 -29.02
CA LEU A 165 -27.16 21.70 -28.32
C LEU A 165 -26.50 20.67 -27.40
N SER A 166 -25.20 20.43 -27.60
CA SER A 166 -24.36 19.52 -26.83
C SER A 166 -22.95 20.07 -26.75
N PHE A 167 -22.15 19.51 -25.85
CA PHE A 167 -20.75 19.86 -25.72
C PHE A 167 -19.90 18.65 -25.36
N GLU A 168 -18.58 18.81 -25.51
CA GLU A 168 -17.55 17.92 -24.99
C GLU A 168 -16.78 18.63 -23.88
N ALA A 169 -16.26 17.87 -22.92
CA ALA A 169 -15.36 18.37 -21.88
C ALA A 169 -14.07 17.56 -21.96
N THR A 170 -12.96 18.23 -22.24
CA THR A 170 -11.66 17.57 -22.41
C THR A 170 -10.55 18.31 -21.68
N ASN A 171 -9.69 17.56 -20.99
CA ASN A 171 -8.40 18.02 -20.50
C ASN A 171 -7.26 17.32 -21.26
N PHE A 172 -6.01 17.62 -20.89
CA PHE A 172 -4.82 17.02 -21.52
C PHE A 172 -4.87 15.48 -21.55
N TYR A 173 -5.17 14.83 -20.42
CA TYR A 173 -5.21 13.37 -20.33
C TYR A 173 -6.35 12.78 -21.16
N GLN A 174 -7.51 13.42 -21.20
CA GLN A 174 -8.63 12.98 -22.03
C GLN A 174 -8.30 13.04 -23.52
N LEU A 175 -7.54 14.05 -23.95
CA LEU A 175 -7.07 14.16 -25.33
C LEU A 175 -5.98 13.12 -25.66
N ARG A 176 -5.09 12.81 -24.71
CA ARG A 176 -3.98 11.87 -24.89
C ARG A 176 -4.43 10.40 -24.84
N ASP A 177 -5.25 10.07 -23.84
CA ASP A 177 -5.55 8.69 -23.43
C ASP A 177 -7.02 8.30 -23.67
N GLY A 178 -7.88 9.27 -23.99
CA GLY A 178 -9.32 9.09 -24.05
C GLY A 178 -10.01 9.29 -22.70
N LYS A 179 -11.32 9.07 -22.65
CA LYS A 179 -12.12 9.28 -21.44
C LYS A 179 -11.68 8.28 -20.35
N PRO A 180 -11.24 8.73 -19.16
CA PRO A 180 -10.86 7.83 -18.06
C PRO A 180 -12.08 7.19 -17.39
N ALA A 181 -11.83 6.22 -16.52
CA ALA A 181 -12.79 5.62 -15.59
C ALA A 181 -14.05 5.05 -16.27
N GLN A 182 -13.92 4.49 -17.49
CA GLN A 182 -15.05 3.97 -18.27
C GLN A 182 -15.67 2.69 -17.69
N ASP A 183 -14.92 1.97 -16.87
CA ASP A 183 -15.36 0.72 -16.26
C ASP A 183 -16.32 0.95 -15.07
N TYR A 184 -16.39 2.19 -14.56
CA TYR A 184 -17.33 2.57 -13.50
C TYR A 184 -18.75 2.72 -14.09
N PRO A 185 -19.75 1.92 -13.67
CA PRO A 185 -21.07 1.93 -14.28
C PRO A 185 -21.78 3.29 -14.21
N TRP A 186 -21.51 4.06 -13.17
CA TRP A 186 -22.10 5.38 -12.92
C TRP A 186 -21.35 6.53 -13.62
N LEU A 187 -20.22 6.28 -14.29
CA LEU A 187 -19.47 7.27 -15.08
C LEU A 187 -19.56 7.09 -16.59
N LYS A 188 -20.03 5.93 -17.05
CA LYS A 188 -20.03 5.56 -18.48
C LYS A 188 -20.63 6.65 -19.37
N ASP A 189 -21.78 7.18 -18.98
CA ASP A 189 -22.52 8.21 -19.75
C ASP A 189 -22.41 9.62 -19.15
N VAL A 190 -21.52 9.82 -18.17
CA VAL A 190 -21.30 11.11 -17.49
C VAL A 190 -19.98 11.73 -17.92
N LYS A 191 -19.96 13.04 -18.19
CA LYS A 191 -18.70 13.76 -18.44
C LYS A 191 -17.91 13.86 -17.14
N LEU A 192 -16.72 13.25 -17.11
CA LEU A 192 -15.80 13.36 -15.98
C LEU A 192 -14.86 14.54 -16.18
N ILE A 193 -14.67 15.33 -15.13
CA ILE A 193 -13.76 16.47 -15.06
C ILE A 193 -12.85 16.25 -13.87
N GLU A 194 -11.56 16.57 -14.02
CA GLU A 194 -10.63 16.52 -12.90
C GLU A 194 -10.55 17.88 -12.20
N PRO A 195 -10.60 17.91 -10.86
CA PRO A 195 -10.52 19.17 -10.11
C PRO A 195 -9.15 19.81 -10.26
N HIS A 196 -9.10 21.14 -10.13
CA HIS A 196 -7.88 21.96 -10.19
C HIS A 196 -7.07 21.84 -11.51
N ARG A 197 -7.68 21.28 -12.56
CA ARG A 197 -7.10 21.15 -13.89
C ARG A 197 -7.91 21.94 -14.90
N GLU A 198 -7.20 22.54 -15.85
CA GLU A 198 -7.83 23.15 -17.01
C GLU A 198 -8.60 22.09 -17.80
N THR A 199 -9.88 22.38 -18.02
CA THR A 199 -10.78 21.58 -18.85
C THR A 199 -11.41 22.50 -19.87
N THR A 200 -11.33 22.12 -21.14
CA THR A 200 -11.93 22.86 -22.24
C THR A 200 -13.31 22.29 -22.53
N PHE A 201 -14.32 23.14 -22.46
CA PHE A 201 -15.67 22.87 -22.95
C PHE A 201 -15.77 23.32 -24.40
N THR A 202 -16.20 22.42 -25.28
CA THR A 202 -16.34 22.68 -26.71
C THR A 202 -17.76 22.37 -27.16
N VAL A 203 -18.45 23.35 -27.75
CA VAL A 203 -19.76 23.10 -28.38
C VAL A 203 -19.57 22.11 -29.53
N SER A 204 -20.33 21.01 -29.56
CA SER A 204 -20.12 19.96 -30.56
C SER A 204 -20.46 20.41 -31.99
N SER A 205 -21.44 21.30 -32.14
CA SER A 205 -21.91 21.83 -33.42
C SER A 205 -22.21 23.33 -33.32
N PRO A 206 -21.18 24.20 -33.23
CA PRO A 206 -21.37 25.64 -33.13
C PRO A 206 -21.96 26.19 -34.44
N ARG A 207 -22.79 27.23 -34.34
CA ARG A 207 -23.47 27.87 -35.47
C ARG A 207 -22.87 29.25 -35.71
N ASP A 208 -22.63 29.56 -36.98
CA ASP A 208 -22.14 30.88 -37.39
C ASP A 208 -23.14 31.98 -36.98
N GLY A 209 -22.60 33.10 -36.51
CA GLY A 209 -23.39 34.27 -36.10
C GLY A 209 -24.03 34.18 -34.71
N PHE A 210 -23.76 33.10 -33.96
CA PHE A 210 -24.16 32.95 -32.56
C PHE A 210 -22.93 33.03 -31.63
N ASP A 211 -23.15 33.54 -30.43
CA ASP A 211 -22.21 33.49 -29.32
C ASP A 211 -22.66 32.44 -28.29
N TYR A 212 -21.75 32.02 -27.42
CA TYR A 212 -22.02 30.99 -26.41
C TYR A 212 -21.59 31.48 -25.03
N ARG A 213 -22.39 31.15 -24.01
CA ARG A 213 -22.11 31.46 -22.62
C ARG A 213 -22.16 30.18 -21.79
N TRP A 214 -21.10 29.95 -21.02
CA TRP A 214 -20.96 28.83 -20.11
C TRP A 214 -21.08 29.33 -18.68
N ARG A 215 -21.89 28.66 -17.87
CA ARG A 215 -21.99 28.89 -16.43
C ARG A 215 -21.96 27.57 -15.70
N VAL A 216 -21.05 27.40 -14.76
CA VAL A 216 -20.90 26.16 -14.00
C VAL A 216 -21.28 26.39 -12.55
N PHE A 217 -22.12 25.52 -12.01
CA PHE A 217 -22.61 25.59 -10.63
C PHE A 217 -22.17 24.35 -9.85
N ALA A 218 -21.77 24.54 -8.59
CA ALA A 218 -21.56 23.46 -7.63
C ALA A 218 -22.91 22.85 -7.24
N GLY A 219 -23.18 21.60 -7.61
CA GLY A 219 -24.51 21.00 -7.47
C GLY A 219 -25.49 21.48 -8.54
N SER A 220 -26.73 21.79 -8.16
CA SER A 220 -27.78 22.21 -9.10
C SER A 220 -27.75 23.73 -9.36
N PRO A 221 -28.20 24.24 -10.51
CA PRO A 221 -28.26 25.69 -10.74
C PRO A 221 -29.26 26.45 -9.86
N ALA A 222 -30.20 25.75 -9.23
CA ALA A 222 -31.24 26.36 -8.39
C ALA A 222 -30.76 26.62 -6.96
N GLU A 223 -29.88 25.76 -6.46
CA GLU A 223 -29.40 25.76 -5.06
C GLU A 223 -27.88 25.96 -4.96
N GLY A 224 -27.17 25.76 -6.06
CA GLY A 224 -25.71 25.75 -6.14
C GLY A 224 -25.08 27.10 -6.39
N GLU A 225 -23.84 27.24 -5.94
CA GLU A 225 -23.01 28.42 -6.15
C GLU A 225 -22.42 28.40 -7.56
N LEU A 226 -22.44 29.56 -8.24
CA LEU A 226 -21.76 29.74 -9.52
C LEU A 226 -20.24 29.68 -9.30
N CYS A 227 -19.60 28.62 -9.80
CA CYS A 227 -18.17 28.39 -9.64
C CYS A 227 -17.34 29.15 -10.66
N THR A 228 -17.77 29.16 -11.93
CA THR A 228 -16.99 29.74 -13.04
C THR A 228 -17.86 30.00 -14.26
N GLU A 229 -17.36 30.87 -15.14
CA GLU A 229 -18.00 31.29 -16.38
C GLU A 229 -16.98 31.36 -17.52
N ALA A 230 -17.44 31.06 -18.74
CA ALA A 230 -16.65 31.23 -19.96
C ALA A 230 -17.57 31.67 -21.11
N THR A 231 -16.98 32.15 -22.20
CA THR A 231 -17.71 32.60 -23.39
C THR A 231 -17.07 32.07 -24.66
N GLY A 232 -17.86 32.00 -25.74
CA GLY A 232 -17.42 31.49 -27.03
C GLY A 232 -17.67 29.99 -27.20
N PRO A 233 -17.53 29.48 -28.45
CA PRO A 233 -17.79 28.07 -28.77
C PRO A 233 -16.83 27.10 -28.08
N GLU A 234 -15.70 27.62 -27.58
CA GLU A 234 -14.76 26.93 -26.70
C GLU A 234 -14.52 27.78 -25.46
N GLY A 235 -14.61 27.16 -24.27
CA GLY A 235 -14.38 27.83 -22.99
C GLY A 235 -13.53 26.96 -22.07
N THR A 236 -12.41 27.49 -21.59
CA THR A 236 -11.55 26.82 -20.60
C THR A 236 -11.99 27.17 -19.19
N VAL A 237 -12.20 26.14 -18.37
CA VAL A 237 -12.62 26.26 -16.97
C VAL A 237 -11.69 25.46 -16.06
N VAL A 238 -11.63 25.86 -14.79
CA VAL A 238 -11.01 25.08 -13.71
C VAL A 238 -12.06 24.90 -12.63
N LEU A 239 -12.43 23.65 -12.33
CA LEU A 239 -13.42 23.33 -11.30
C LEU A 239 -12.70 22.86 -10.03
N THR A 240 -13.22 23.22 -8.87
CA THR A 240 -12.63 22.86 -7.56
C THR A 240 -13.59 22.07 -6.68
N THR A 241 -14.90 22.20 -6.92
CA THR A 241 -15.92 21.49 -6.14
C THR A 241 -16.09 20.08 -6.67
N LEU A 242 -15.81 19.09 -5.83
CA LEU A 242 -15.95 17.68 -6.15
C LEU A 242 -17.42 17.26 -6.35
N ASP A 243 -17.60 16.06 -6.91
CA ASP A 243 -18.88 15.45 -7.23
C ASP A 243 -19.69 16.19 -8.32
N GLU A 244 -20.99 16.29 -8.13
CA GLU A 244 -21.95 16.74 -9.11
C GLU A 244 -21.88 18.26 -9.29
N ASN A 245 -21.63 18.68 -10.52
CA ASN A 245 -21.66 20.08 -10.93
C ASN A 245 -22.60 20.24 -12.12
N ALA A 246 -23.31 21.34 -12.22
CA ALA A 246 -24.20 21.63 -13.34
C ALA A 246 -23.55 22.61 -14.31
N VAL A 247 -23.45 22.24 -15.58
CA VAL A 247 -23.01 23.10 -16.68
C VAL A 247 -24.25 23.63 -17.41
N VAL A 248 -24.40 24.95 -17.44
CA VAL A 248 -25.41 25.65 -18.23
C VAL A 248 -24.71 26.26 -19.45
N LEU A 249 -25.08 25.78 -20.63
CA LEU A 249 -24.61 26.31 -21.92
C LEU A 249 -25.76 27.06 -22.60
N GLU A 250 -25.56 28.32 -22.89
CA GLU A 250 -26.50 29.18 -23.60
C GLU A 250 -25.94 29.56 -24.96
N GLU A 251 -26.72 29.38 -26.01
CA GLU A 251 -26.45 29.95 -27.32
C GLU A 251 -27.24 31.24 -27.45
N VAL A 252 -26.55 32.30 -27.89
CA VAL A 252 -27.04 33.67 -27.86
C VAL A 252 -26.92 34.27 -29.26
N ASP A 253 -27.98 34.93 -29.73
CA ASP A 253 -27.95 35.64 -31.02
C ASP A 253 -27.23 36.99 -30.94
N ALA A 254 -27.15 37.69 -32.09
CA ALA A 254 -26.49 38.99 -32.20
C ALA A 254 -27.12 40.10 -31.33
N ASP A 255 -28.40 39.95 -30.95
CA ASP A 255 -29.12 40.90 -30.09
C ASP A 255 -28.92 40.58 -28.60
N GLY A 256 -28.22 39.50 -28.26
CA GLY A 256 -27.99 39.06 -26.90
C GLY A 256 -29.11 38.17 -26.34
N THR A 257 -30.04 37.71 -27.18
CA THR A 257 -31.16 36.86 -26.78
C THR A 257 -30.71 35.40 -26.73
N VAL A 258 -31.04 34.70 -25.63
CA VAL A 258 -30.79 33.26 -25.51
C VAL A 258 -31.76 32.51 -26.42
N VAL A 259 -31.24 31.89 -27.48
CA VAL A 259 -32.04 31.15 -28.47
C VAL A 259 -32.11 29.66 -28.15
N ARG A 260 -31.09 29.11 -27.49
CA ARG A 260 -31.06 27.72 -27.01
C ARG A 260 -30.33 27.66 -25.67
N ARG A 261 -30.77 26.76 -24.80
CA ARG A 261 -30.11 26.48 -23.52
C ARG A 261 -30.00 24.98 -23.32
N LEU A 262 -28.85 24.53 -22.83
CA LEU A 262 -28.59 23.20 -22.33
C LEU A 262 -28.22 23.31 -20.85
N GLN A 263 -28.71 22.38 -20.06
CA GLN A 263 -28.25 22.15 -18.70
C GLN A 263 -27.87 20.67 -18.58
N GLU A 264 -26.63 20.39 -18.21
CA GLU A 264 -26.11 19.03 -18.08
C GLU A 264 -25.33 18.88 -16.77
N MET A 265 -25.45 17.73 -16.12
CA MET A 265 -24.65 17.40 -14.95
C MET A 265 -23.32 16.78 -15.39
N VAL A 266 -22.24 17.23 -14.78
CA VAL A 266 -20.88 16.69 -14.93
C VAL A 266 -20.39 16.17 -13.57
N MET A 267 -19.47 15.22 -13.60
CA MET A 267 -18.84 14.67 -12.41
C MET A 267 -17.44 15.21 -12.25
N VAL A 268 -17.10 15.74 -11.07
CA VAL A 268 -15.76 16.21 -10.74
C VAL A 268 -15.11 15.22 -9.76
N LYS A 269 -14.07 14.50 -10.19
CA LYS A 269 -13.31 13.55 -9.36
C LYS A 269 -11.82 13.61 -9.65
N TYR A 270 -11.04 13.35 -8.62
CA TYR A 270 -9.63 13.02 -8.77
C TYR A 270 -9.47 11.71 -9.57
N VAL A 271 -8.46 11.62 -10.42
CA VAL A 271 -8.17 10.43 -11.21
C VAL A 271 -6.78 9.92 -10.84
N ARG A 272 -6.72 8.74 -10.20
CA ARG A 272 -5.47 8.02 -9.90
C ARG A 272 -4.99 7.28 -11.13
N ARG A 273 -3.69 7.40 -11.42
CA ARG A 273 -3.05 6.87 -12.64
C ARG A 273 -1.83 6.04 -12.29
N GLU A 274 -1.41 5.19 -13.21
CA GLU A 274 -0.13 4.49 -13.09
C GLU A 274 1.00 5.54 -13.16
N ILE A 275 1.94 5.49 -12.21
CA ILE A 275 2.95 6.54 -11.98
C ILE A 275 3.79 6.90 -13.23
N ARG A 276 4.04 5.96 -14.14
CA ARG A 276 4.81 6.16 -15.38
C ARG A 276 3.99 6.83 -16.47
N THR A 277 2.66 6.80 -16.38
CA THR A 277 1.76 7.45 -17.34
C THR A 277 1.60 8.95 -17.07
N LEU A 278 2.00 9.43 -15.89
CA LEU A 278 2.04 10.86 -15.60
C LEU A 278 2.98 11.58 -16.58
N THR A 279 2.63 12.82 -16.95
CA THR A 279 3.59 13.69 -17.67
C THR A 279 4.82 13.95 -16.80
N ASP A 280 5.98 14.19 -17.42
CA ASP A 280 7.21 14.46 -16.66
C ASP A 280 7.04 15.67 -15.73
N ASP A 281 6.43 16.77 -16.21
CA ASP A 281 6.18 17.96 -15.40
C ASP A 281 5.29 17.66 -14.17
N GLU A 282 4.22 16.88 -14.35
CA GLU A 282 3.34 16.50 -13.25
C GLU A 282 3.99 15.50 -12.29
N ARG A 283 4.87 14.62 -12.80
CA ARG A 283 5.63 13.71 -11.96
C ARG A 283 6.62 14.46 -11.07
N GLU A 284 7.26 15.51 -11.59
CA GLU A 284 8.10 16.40 -10.78
C GLU A 284 7.26 17.19 -9.76
N GLU A 285 6.10 17.73 -10.15
CA GLU A 285 5.16 18.38 -9.20
C GLU A 285 4.73 17.41 -8.09
N LEU A 286 4.46 16.15 -8.44
CA LEU A 286 4.13 15.08 -7.50
C LEU A 286 5.28 14.82 -6.53
N PHE A 287 6.50 14.60 -7.04
CA PHE A 287 7.64 14.28 -6.19
C PHE A 287 8.06 15.43 -5.30
N ASP A 288 7.93 16.68 -5.76
CA ASP A 288 8.18 17.87 -4.93
C ASP A 288 7.14 18.02 -3.82
N ALA A 289 5.85 17.79 -4.13
CA ALA A 289 4.79 17.82 -3.13
C ALA A 289 4.92 16.66 -2.13
N MET A 290 5.22 15.45 -2.60
CA MET A 290 5.54 14.32 -1.71
C MET A 290 6.73 14.69 -0.81
N PHE A 291 7.86 15.14 -1.36
CA PHE A 291 9.03 15.50 -0.55
C PHE A 291 8.76 16.64 0.45
N THR A 292 7.79 17.51 0.17
CA THR A 292 7.31 18.51 1.15
C THR A 292 6.79 17.84 2.43
N LEU A 293 6.10 16.69 2.34
CA LEU A 293 5.64 15.93 3.51
C LEU A 293 6.81 15.39 4.36
N TRP A 294 7.99 15.15 3.77
CA TRP A 294 9.20 14.74 4.50
C TRP A 294 9.98 15.92 5.09
N SER A 295 9.89 17.10 4.48
CA SER A 295 10.74 18.24 4.82
C SER A 295 10.05 19.30 5.69
N VAL A 296 8.72 19.40 5.66
CA VAL A 296 7.96 20.38 6.42
C VAL A 296 7.25 19.69 7.59
N ARG A 297 7.72 19.94 8.80
CA ARG A 297 7.22 19.27 10.01
C ARG A 297 5.96 19.92 10.57
N VAL A 298 5.07 19.09 11.13
CA VAL A 298 3.98 19.51 12.03
C VAL A 298 4.53 19.67 13.44
N ASP A 299 5.08 18.61 14.03
CA ASP A 299 5.71 18.69 15.36
C ASP A 299 7.01 19.52 15.30
N GLY A 300 7.06 20.58 16.10
CA GLY A 300 8.20 21.50 16.15
C GLY A 300 8.44 22.31 14.87
N GLY A 301 7.52 22.26 13.90
CA GLY A 301 7.59 22.98 12.63
C GLY A 301 6.40 23.90 12.40
N ASN A 302 6.18 24.29 11.14
CA ASN A 302 5.12 25.20 10.70
C ASN A 302 4.24 24.61 9.59
N GLY A 303 4.16 23.29 9.45
CA GLY A 303 3.40 22.63 8.38
C GLY A 303 1.92 23.02 8.35
N LYS A 304 1.23 22.99 9.50
CA LYS A 304 -0.18 23.42 9.60
C LYS A 304 -0.38 24.92 9.29
N GLU A 305 0.60 25.77 9.60
CA GLU A 305 0.56 27.19 9.24
C GLU A 305 0.67 27.40 7.72
N LEU A 306 1.52 26.60 7.06
CA LEU A 306 1.77 26.72 5.62
C LEU A 306 0.67 26.08 4.76
N TYR A 307 0.12 24.95 5.19
CA TYR A 307 -0.75 24.09 4.37
C TYR A 307 -2.15 23.87 4.97
N GLY A 308 -2.45 24.45 6.13
CA GLY A 308 -3.74 24.35 6.80
C GLY A 308 -3.82 23.21 7.82
N ASP A 309 -4.92 23.19 8.58
CA ASP A 309 -5.10 22.27 9.72
C ASP A 309 -5.14 20.79 9.31
N ASP A 310 -5.53 20.52 8.07
CA ASP A 310 -5.65 19.16 7.51
C ASP A 310 -4.31 18.58 7.03
N TYR A 311 -3.23 19.36 7.04
CA TYR A 311 -1.90 18.88 6.66
C TYR A 311 -1.28 17.98 7.74
N ALA A 312 -0.89 16.77 7.34
CA ALA A 312 -0.03 15.89 8.11
C ALA A 312 1.33 15.72 7.42
N ASP A 313 2.41 15.78 8.21
CA ASP A 313 3.73 15.42 7.74
C ASP A 313 3.88 13.88 7.66
N ILE A 314 4.90 13.41 6.95
CA ILE A 314 5.15 11.98 6.80
C ILE A 314 5.34 11.28 8.14
N PHE A 315 5.84 11.99 9.15
CA PHE A 315 6.23 11.41 10.42
C PHE A 315 5.01 11.10 11.28
N ALA A 316 3.99 11.95 11.25
CA ALA A 316 2.70 11.66 11.87
C ALA A 316 2.04 10.42 11.24
N ILE A 317 2.03 10.34 9.90
CA ILE A 317 1.46 9.20 9.16
C ILE A 317 2.26 7.92 9.44
N ASN A 318 3.60 7.99 9.40
CA ASN A 318 4.46 6.84 9.69
C ASN A 318 4.31 6.38 11.14
N ARG A 319 4.12 7.30 12.09
CA ARG A 319 3.89 6.95 13.49
C ARG A 319 2.56 6.25 13.70
N LEU A 320 1.50 6.61 12.96
CA LEU A 320 0.25 5.83 12.94
C LEU A 320 0.52 4.40 12.46
N HIS A 321 1.18 4.23 11.31
CA HIS A 321 1.52 2.90 10.77
C HIS A 321 2.34 2.07 11.78
N TYR A 322 3.38 2.69 12.35
CA TYR A 322 4.23 2.10 13.37
C TYR A 322 3.44 1.62 14.59
N LYS A 323 2.52 2.45 15.09
CA LYS A 323 1.67 2.11 16.25
C LYS A 323 0.80 0.88 16.02
N GLY A 324 0.32 0.66 14.81
CA GLY A 324 -0.47 -0.52 14.50
C GLY A 324 0.38 -1.78 14.30
N ALA A 325 1.59 -1.66 13.74
CA ALA A 325 2.38 -2.84 13.35
C ALA A 325 3.44 -3.29 14.38
N SER A 326 3.98 -2.37 15.18
CA SER A 326 5.06 -2.63 16.15
C SER A 326 4.67 -3.30 17.48
N PRO A 327 3.42 -3.20 17.99
CA PRO A 327 3.15 -3.69 19.33
C PRO A 327 3.42 -5.18 19.53
N LYS A 328 3.80 -5.53 20.75
CA LYS A 328 4.09 -6.92 21.12
C LYS A 328 2.85 -7.81 21.07
N GLN A 329 1.69 -7.28 21.46
CA GLN A 329 0.46 -8.08 21.56
C GLN A 329 -0.04 -8.56 20.20
N CYS A 330 0.07 -7.74 19.15
CA CYS A 330 -0.34 -8.12 17.81
C CYS A 330 0.04 -7.09 16.74
N ASP A 331 -0.17 -7.48 15.48
CA ASP A 331 -0.18 -6.58 14.32
C ASP A 331 -1.62 -6.15 14.00
N HIS A 332 -1.92 -4.86 14.16
CA HIS A 332 -3.26 -4.32 13.91
C HIS A 332 -3.52 -3.95 12.45
N PHE A 333 -2.49 -3.90 11.59
CA PHE A 333 -2.64 -3.54 10.16
C PHE A 333 -2.35 -4.71 9.22
N HIS A 334 -1.59 -5.70 9.66
CA HIS A 334 -1.21 -6.86 8.83
C HIS A 334 -1.72 -8.16 9.44
N ASP A 335 -1.46 -9.27 8.75
CA ASP A 335 -1.75 -10.62 9.22
C ASP A 335 -3.24 -10.80 9.63
N GLY A 336 -4.17 -10.15 8.92
CA GLY A 336 -5.61 -10.24 9.19
C GLY A 336 -6.51 -9.44 8.23
N LEU A 337 -7.83 -9.54 8.42
CA LEU A 337 -8.84 -9.02 7.49
C LEU A 337 -8.85 -7.48 7.36
N GLY A 338 -8.34 -6.78 8.38
CA GLY A 338 -8.25 -5.31 8.43
C GLY A 338 -7.24 -4.70 7.48
N PHE A 339 -6.43 -5.52 6.82
CA PHE A 339 -5.32 -5.10 5.96
C PHE A 339 -5.74 -4.08 4.90
N LEU A 340 -6.75 -4.40 4.09
CA LEU A 340 -7.11 -3.57 2.94
C LEU A 340 -7.67 -2.20 3.37
N THR A 341 -8.63 -2.18 4.31
CA THR A 341 -9.32 -0.95 4.72
C THR A 341 -8.38 0.00 5.44
N SER A 342 -7.52 -0.51 6.34
CA SER A 342 -6.55 0.31 7.05
C SER A 342 -5.56 1.00 6.09
N HIS A 343 -5.01 0.26 5.13
CA HIS A 343 -4.05 0.82 4.17
C HIS A 343 -4.68 1.83 3.22
N ILE A 344 -5.93 1.62 2.78
CA ILE A 344 -6.66 2.64 1.98
C ILE A 344 -6.79 3.94 2.79
N VAL A 345 -7.21 3.89 4.06
CA VAL A 345 -7.35 5.09 4.90
C VAL A 345 -5.99 5.77 5.15
N ILE A 346 -4.90 5.01 5.33
CA ILE A 346 -3.55 5.57 5.45
C ILE A 346 -3.15 6.30 4.16
N THR A 347 -3.37 5.69 2.99
CA THR A 347 -3.06 6.34 1.70
C THR A 347 -3.94 7.55 1.42
N ASN A 348 -5.21 7.55 1.83
CA ASN A 348 -6.10 8.69 1.69
C ASN A 348 -5.70 9.84 2.63
N THR A 349 -5.17 9.52 3.82
CA THR A 349 -4.57 10.52 4.73
C THR A 349 -3.32 11.17 4.10
N PHE A 350 -2.49 10.38 3.44
CA PHE A 350 -1.34 10.88 2.69
C PHE A 350 -1.78 11.74 1.48
N GLU A 351 -2.73 11.28 0.68
CA GLU A 351 -3.23 12.00 -0.49
C GLU A 351 -3.88 13.34 -0.09
N ALA A 352 -4.63 13.39 1.02
CA ALA A 352 -5.18 14.64 1.54
C ALA A 352 -4.07 15.65 1.91
N SER A 353 -2.98 15.18 2.53
CA SER A 353 -1.83 16.03 2.86
C SER A 353 -1.05 16.46 1.61
N LEU A 354 -0.95 15.59 0.60
CA LEU A 354 -0.39 15.91 -0.72
C LEU A 354 -1.21 17.02 -1.40
N GLN A 355 -2.54 16.93 -1.33
CA GLN A 355 -3.47 17.91 -1.90
C GLN A 355 -3.47 19.24 -1.16
N ALA A 356 -3.19 19.24 0.15
CA ALA A 356 -2.96 20.47 0.91
C ALA A 356 -1.72 21.24 0.41
N VAL A 357 -0.69 20.52 -0.09
CA VAL A 357 0.49 21.13 -0.71
C VAL A 357 0.20 21.56 -2.15
N ASN A 358 -0.42 20.69 -2.95
CA ASN A 358 -0.82 20.99 -4.31
C ASN A 358 -2.15 20.29 -4.66
N PRO A 359 -3.27 21.05 -4.74
CA PRO A 359 -4.61 20.48 -4.84
C PRO A 359 -4.91 19.84 -6.20
N LYS A 360 -4.03 19.97 -7.20
CA LYS A 360 -4.15 19.31 -8.50
C LYS A 360 -3.75 17.82 -8.47
N LEU A 361 -2.95 17.44 -7.47
CA LEU A 361 -2.30 16.13 -7.46
C LEU A 361 -3.20 15.02 -6.92
N THR A 362 -2.93 13.83 -7.44
CA THR A 362 -3.54 12.58 -6.99
C THR A 362 -2.43 11.59 -6.67
N LEU A 363 -2.70 10.69 -5.75
CA LEU A 363 -1.79 9.61 -5.44
C LEU A 363 -1.80 8.59 -6.59
N PRO A 364 -0.65 8.32 -7.23
CA PRO A 364 -0.61 7.32 -8.30
C PRO A 364 -0.63 5.90 -7.72
N TYR A 365 -0.86 4.91 -8.59
CA TYR A 365 -0.57 3.52 -8.30
C TYR A 365 0.70 3.05 -9.03
N TRP A 366 1.36 2.04 -8.48
CA TRP A 366 2.48 1.36 -9.09
C TRP A 366 2.07 -0.06 -9.47
N ASP A 367 1.82 -0.28 -10.76
CA ASP A 367 1.55 -1.62 -11.26
C ASP A 367 2.85 -2.43 -11.30
N PHE A 368 3.06 -3.21 -10.24
CA PHE A 368 4.28 -4.01 -10.07
C PHE A 368 4.31 -5.27 -10.95
N THR A 369 3.26 -5.57 -11.74
CA THR A 369 3.32 -6.64 -12.75
C THR A 369 4.14 -6.24 -13.98
N ILE A 370 4.31 -4.94 -14.21
CA ILE A 370 5.11 -4.38 -15.30
C ILE A 370 6.58 -4.81 -15.17
N GLU A 371 7.11 -4.85 -13.94
CA GLU A 371 8.47 -5.29 -13.63
C GLU A 371 8.76 -6.70 -14.12
N THR A 372 7.81 -7.62 -13.94
CA THR A 372 7.96 -9.00 -14.41
C THR A 372 7.74 -9.10 -15.92
N SER A 373 6.69 -8.45 -16.43
CA SER A 373 6.21 -8.61 -17.81
C SER A 373 7.11 -7.94 -18.85
N THR A 374 7.48 -6.67 -18.61
CA THR A 374 8.07 -5.82 -19.66
C THR A 374 9.45 -5.27 -19.29
N ALA A 375 9.69 -4.95 -18.01
CA ALA A 375 11.01 -4.51 -17.56
C ALA A 375 12.00 -5.69 -17.45
N GLY A 376 11.45 -6.90 -17.28
CA GLY A 376 12.15 -8.16 -17.17
C GLY A 376 12.84 -8.33 -15.81
N THR A 377 12.44 -9.35 -15.06
CA THR A 377 13.20 -9.91 -13.94
C THR A 377 14.32 -10.82 -14.47
N LYS A 378 15.18 -10.32 -15.35
CA LYS A 378 16.33 -11.11 -15.83
C LYS A 378 17.47 -11.05 -14.83
N GLY A 379 17.45 -11.97 -13.87
CA GLY A 379 18.63 -12.36 -13.12
C GLY A 379 19.65 -13.01 -14.05
N ASP A 380 20.82 -12.41 -14.17
CA ASP A 380 22.00 -12.95 -14.85
C ASP A 380 22.78 -13.95 -13.96
N GLY A 381 22.07 -14.62 -13.03
CA GLY A 381 22.63 -15.67 -12.19
C GLY A 381 23.52 -15.19 -11.05
N GLY A 382 23.43 -13.90 -10.68
CA GLY A 382 24.05 -13.35 -9.48
C GLY A 382 23.01 -12.79 -8.50
N TYR A 383 23.47 -12.51 -7.28
CA TYR A 383 22.80 -11.83 -6.15
C TYR A 383 22.05 -10.53 -6.45
N GLN A 384 22.01 -10.11 -7.70
CA GLN A 384 21.40 -8.88 -8.17
C GLN A 384 20.30 -9.18 -9.19
N SER A 385 19.31 -9.98 -8.79
CA SER A 385 17.97 -9.77 -9.34
C SER A 385 17.48 -8.40 -8.86
N GLN A 386 18.01 -7.32 -9.44
CA GLN A 386 17.43 -6.00 -9.27
C GLN A 386 16.12 -6.05 -10.05
N THR A 387 14.99 -5.78 -9.41
CA THR A 387 13.84 -5.28 -10.16
C THR A 387 14.33 -4.06 -10.92
N LYS A 388 14.46 -4.17 -12.24
CA LYS A 388 14.87 -3.05 -13.11
C LYS A 388 13.70 -2.09 -13.23
N SER A 389 13.41 -1.41 -12.12
CA SER A 389 12.32 -0.46 -12.04
C SER A 389 12.88 0.95 -12.06
N ASP A 390 12.40 1.74 -13.02
CA ASP A 390 12.68 3.18 -13.11
C ASP A 390 12.23 3.95 -11.85
N LEU A 391 11.46 3.33 -10.96
CA LEU A 391 11.07 3.91 -9.68
C LEU A 391 12.26 4.09 -8.74
N PHE A 392 13.26 3.20 -8.80
CA PHE A 392 14.43 3.21 -7.91
C PHE A 392 15.66 3.81 -8.57
N GLN A 393 15.51 5.02 -9.12
CA GLN A 393 16.58 5.84 -9.67
C GLN A 393 16.59 7.23 -9.04
N GLU A 394 17.70 7.96 -9.19
CA GLU A 394 17.92 9.30 -8.59
C GLU A 394 16.78 10.29 -8.84
N SER A 395 16.24 10.34 -10.06
CA SER A 395 15.16 11.28 -10.42
C SER A 395 13.80 10.90 -9.84
N TRP A 396 13.64 9.68 -9.32
CA TRP A 396 12.41 9.16 -8.74
C TRP A 396 12.65 8.89 -7.25
N PHE A 397 12.41 7.67 -6.75
CA PHE A 397 12.49 7.34 -5.32
C PHE A 397 13.92 7.13 -4.79
N GLY A 398 14.95 7.41 -5.59
CA GLY A 398 16.36 7.27 -5.22
C GLY A 398 16.89 5.84 -5.29
N THR A 399 18.20 5.70 -5.44
CA THR A 399 18.91 4.41 -5.46
C THR A 399 19.37 4.01 -4.06
N ALA A 400 19.39 2.70 -3.80
CA ALA A 400 20.00 2.14 -2.60
C ALA A 400 21.52 1.98 -2.81
N ASP A 401 22.31 2.28 -1.79
CA ASP A 401 23.73 1.93 -1.79
C ASP A 401 23.90 0.40 -1.69
N PRO A 402 24.65 -0.24 -2.59
CA PRO A 402 24.81 -1.70 -2.57
C PRO A 402 25.60 -2.21 -1.34
N THR A 403 26.30 -1.32 -0.62
CA THR A 403 27.13 -1.67 0.53
C THR A 403 26.31 -1.74 1.81
N ASP A 404 25.46 -0.74 2.03
CA ASP A 404 24.75 -0.57 3.30
C ASP A 404 23.24 -0.40 3.14
N GLY A 405 22.71 -0.44 1.92
CA GLY A 405 21.29 -0.34 1.61
C GLY A 405 20.72 1.06 1.75
N GLN A 406 21.48 2.07 2.19
CA GLN A 406 20.93 3.41 2.43
C GLN A 406 20.53 4.09 1.12
N VAL A 407 19.41 4.81 1.13
CA VAL A 407 19.03 5.65 -0.02
C VAL A 407 20.04 6.81 -0.14
N LYS A 408 20.82 6.83 -1.23
CA LYS A 408 22.03 7.67 -1.36
C LYS A 408 21.89 8.88 -2.28
N ASP A 409 20.85 8.91 -3.11
CA ASP A 409 20.62 9.96 -4.10
C ASP A 409 19.11 10.29 -4.23
N GLY A 410 18.81 11.32 -5.02
CA GLY A 410 17.46 11.81 -5.21
C GLY A 410 16.91 12.61 -4.03
N ARG A 411 15.61 12.91 -4.09
CA ARG A 411 14.90 13.73 -3.08
C ARG A 411 14.95 13.10 -1.69
N TRP A 412 14.88 11.78 -1.62
CA TRP A 412 14.83 11.04 -0.35
C TRP A 412 16.20 10.57 0.16
N ALA A 413 17.30 10.99 -0.48
CA ALA A 413 18.65 10.71 -0.01
C ALA A 413 18.80 11.07 1.46
N TYR A 414 19.33 10.15 2.27
CA TYR A 414 19.59 10.37 3.69
C TYR A 414 18.36 10.83 4.50
N THR A 415 17.17 10.31 4.16
CA THR A 415 15.96 10.49 4.97
C THR A 415 16.19 9.87 6.35
N GLU A 416 16.22 10.68 7.41
CA GLU A 416 16.47 10.23 8.77
C GLU A 416 15.29 9.41 9.31
N ILE A 417 15.61 8.30 9.99
CA ILE A 417 14.60 7.53 10.70
C ILE A 417 14.17 8.31 11.94
N PRO A 418 12.88 8.63 12.09
CA PRO A 418 12.38 9.32 13.27
C PRO A 418 12.69 8.57 14.55
N LYS A 419 12.91 9.32 15.63
CA LYS A 419 13.18 8.78 16.96
C LYS A 419 12.04 9.09 17.91
N MET A 420 11.79 8.16 18.82
CA MET A 420 10.95 8.41 19.98
C MET A 420 11.67 9.36 20.93
N LYS A 421 11.04 10.48 21.28
CA LYS A 421 11.53 11.41 22.30
C LYS A 421 10.90 11.10 23.64
N VAL A 422 11.59 11.51 24.70
CA VAL A 422 11.09 11.37 26.07
C VAL A 422 9.82 12.23 26.22
N ASN A 423 8.74 11.60 26.68
CA ASN A 423 7.40 12.20 26.83
C ASN A 423 6.68 12.55 25.52
N ASP A 424 7.04 11.95 24.39
CA ASP A 424 6.17 12.04 23.21
C ASP A 424 4.75 11.58 23.59
N PRO A 425 3.70 12.35 23.24
CA PRO A 425 2.32 11.89 23.34
C PRO A 425 2.17 10.52 22.70
N GLY A 426 1.28 9.67 23.23
CA GLY A 426 1.09 8.28 22.78
C GLY A 426 2.37 7.47 22.56
N ALA A 427 3.35 7.61 23.47
CA ALA A 427 4.64 6.93 23.36
C ALA A 427 4.49 5.42 23.07
N VAL A 428 5.31 4.95 22.14
CA VAL A 428 5.42 3.55 21.72
C VAL A 428 6.79 3.00 22.06
N GLU A 429 6.91 1.68 22.13
CA GLU A 429 8.20 0.99 22.27
C GLU A 429 9.00 1.18 20.96
N PRO A 430 10.17 1.85 20.97
CA PRO A 430 11.03 1.99 19.79
C PRO A 430 11.98 0.79 19.66
N ASP A 431 12.83 0.81 18.63
CA ASP A 431 14.01 -0.07 18.57
C ASP A 431 15.05 0.26 19.67
N VAL A 432 16.08 -0.58 19.76
CA VAL A 432 17.17 -0.42 20.75
C VAL A 432 17.94 0.91 20.60
N TYR A 433 17.90 1.57 19.43
CA TYR A 433 18.51 2.87 19.18
C TYR A 433 17.52 4.04 19.32
N SER A 434 16.34 3.77 19.90
CA SER A 434 15.24 4.72 20.08
C SER A 434 14.62 5.24 18.77
N LYS A 435 14.83 4.55 17.66
CA LYS A 435 14.22 4.87 16.37
C LYS A 435 12.84 4.22 16.27
N LEU A 436 11.97 4.84 15.48
CA LEU A 436 10.78 4.20 14.94
C LEU A 436 11.25 3.24 13.84
N ARG A 437 11.81 2.12 14.29
CA ARG A 437 11.95 0.85 13.58
C ARG A 437 11.38 -0.22 14.49
N ALA A 438 10.93 -1.32 13.92
CA ALA A 438 10.35 -2.39 14.70
C ALA A 438 11.23 -2.73 15.93
N PRO A 439 10.65 -2.94 17.13
CA PRO A 439 11.43 -3.11 18.36
C PRO A 439 12.44 -4.27 18.35
N TRP A 440 12.23 -5.23 17.46
CA TRP A 440 13.10 -6.39 17.26
C TRP A 440 14.22 -6.18 16.24
N ASN A 441 14.23 -5.05 15.54
CA ASN A 441 15.24 -4.70 14.55
C ASN A 441 16.45 -4.05 15.25
N VAL A 442 17.66 -4.46 14.86
CA VAL A 442 18.92 -3.94 15.41
C VAL A 442 19.68 -3.09 14.39
N ASN A 443 18.99 -2.54 13.40
CA ASN A 443 19.56 -1.69 12.36
C ASN A 443 20.01 -0.32 12.93
N ASP A 444 21.33 -0.15 13.08
CA ASP A 444 21.97 1.04 13.64
C ASP A 444 22.07 2.23 12.67
N ARG A 445 21.82 2.02 11.38
CA ARG A 445 21.90 3.05 10.34
C ARG A 445 20.94 4.22 10.64
N PRO A 446 21.36 5.49 10.48
CA PRO A 446 20.51 6.65 10.81
C PRO A 446 19.47 6.97 9.73
N TYR A 447 19.66 6.50 8.50
CA TYR A 447 18.84 6.84 7.35
C TYR A 447 18.04 5.64 6.82
N LEU A 448 17.05 5.93 5.96
CA LEU A 448 16.22 4.99 5.23
C LEU A 448 17.05 3.96 4.46
N THR A 449 16.72 2.69 4.64
CA THR A 449 17.46 1.54 4.10
C THR A 449 16.56 0.60 3.29
N ARG A 450 17.09 0.12 2.16
CA ARG A 450 16.49 -0.84 1.23
C ARG A 450 17.45 -2.00 0.96
N GLY A 451 16.92 -3.20 0.87
CA GLY A 451 17.67 -4.41 0.54
C GLY A 451 17.62 -4.79 -0.92
N MET A 452 16.61 -4.33 -1.67
CA MET A 452 16.49 -4.54 -3.12
C MET A 452 16.71 -6.00 -3.58
N GLY A 453 15.99 -6.92 -2.94
CA GLY A 453 16.05 -8.37 -3.19
C GLY A 453 17.01 -9.12 -2.26
N LYS A 454 17.75 -8.41 -1.40
CA LYS A 454 18.65 -9.03 -0.43
C LYS A 454 17.88 -9.67 0.72
N MET A 455 17.98 -10.99 0.85
CA MET A 455 17.44 -11.77 1.97
C MET A 455 18.58 -12.54 2.63
N CYS A 456 19.46 -11.82 3.34
CA CYS A 456 20.77 -12.32 3.70
C CYS A 456 21.50 -12.80 2.43
N ASP A 457 21.84 -14.10 2.40
CA ASP A 457 22.46 -14.80 1.29
C ASP A 457 21.50 -15.73 0.51
N ALA A 458 20.19 -15.65 0.79
CA ALA A 458 19.22 -16.52 0.16
C ALA A 458 18.67 -15.97 -1.16
N LYS A 459 18.27 -16.89 -2.04
CA LYS A 459 17.57 -16.57 -3.30
C LYS A 459 16.11 -16.21 -3.05
N VAL A 460 15.86 -14.91 -2.90
CA VAL A 460 14.50 -14.39 -2.68
C VAL A 460 13.53 -14.73 -3.81
N ASP A 461 14.00 -14.86 -5.05
CA ASP A 461 13.18 -15.08 -6.24
C ASP A 461 12.57 -16.49 -6.33
N GLU A 462 13.20 -17.47 -5.68
CA GLU A 462 12.67 -18.84 -5.62
C GLU A 462 11.50 -18.96 -4.64
N TRP A 463 11.47 -18.14 -3.57
CA TRP A 463 10.55 -18.28 -2.45
C TRP A 463 9.53 -17.16 -2.30
N TYR A 464 9.95 -15.92 -2.56
CA TYR A 464 9.12 -14.73 -2.57
C TYR A 464 9.23 -14.08 -3.94
N PRO A 465 8.79 -14.74 -5.03
CA PRO A 465 8.93 -14.18 -6.36
C PRO A 465 8.26 -12.81 -6.45
N TRP A 466 8.90 -11.89 -7.19
CA TRP A 466 8.26 -10.62 -7.49
C TRP A 466 6.90 -10.86 -8.17
N PRO A 467 5.88 -10.04 -7.89
CA PRO A 467 4.55 -10.24 -8.44
C PRO A 467 4.50 -10.32 -9.97
N THR A 468 3.57 -11.12 -10.48
CA THR A 468 3.44 -11.37 -11.91
C THR A 468 2.03 -11.04 -12.39
N CYS A 469 1.85 -11.01 -13.71
CA CYS A 469 0.53 -10.96 -14.32
C CYS A 469 -0.36 -12.13 -13.87
N GLU A 470 0.22 -13.33 -13.66
CA GLU A 470 -0.51 -14.50 -13.16
C GLU A 470 -1.07 -14.26 -11.76
N THR A 471 -0.26 -13.74 -10.82
CA THR A 471 -0.70 -13.58 -9.43
C THR A 471 -1.81 -12.55 -9.30
N HIS A 472 -1.79 -11.48 -10.11
CA HIS A 472 -2.89 -10.51 -10.16
C HIS A 472 -4.12 -11.05 -10.87
N TYR A 473 -3.94 -11.78 -11.97
CA TYR A 473 -5.04 -12.38 -12.70
C TYR A 473 -5.80 -13.38 -11.82
N ASP A 474 -5.07 -14.17 -11.04
CA ASP A 474 -5.65 -15.13 -10.10
C ASP A 474 -6.38 -14.43 -8.94
N LEU A 475 -5.90 -13.29 -8.45
CA LEU A 475 -6.67 -12.47 -7.50
C LEU A 475 -7.92 -11.85 -8.11
N ALA A 476 -7.83 -11.40 -9.36
CA ALA A 476 -8.93 -10.77 -10.07
C ALA A 476 -10.06 -11.76 -10.39
N THR A 477 -9.73 -13.00 -10.74
CA THR A 477 -10.70 -13.99 -11.27
C THR A 477 -10.95 -15.17 -10.34
N GLY A 478 -10.13 -15.31 -9.30
CA GLY A 478 -9.99 -16.58 -8.62
C GLY A 478 -10.73 -16.75 -7.32
N TYR A 479 -11.35 -15.70 -6.81
CA TYR A 479 -12.02 -15.64 -5.51
C TYR A 479 -13.43 -15.10 -5.66
N SER A 480 -14.34 -15.64 -4.85
CA SER A 480 -15.75 -15.22 -4.84
C SER A 480 -16.17 -14.51 -3.55
N ASP A 481 -15.28 -14.43 -2.57
CA ASP A 481 -15.53 -13.87 -1.25
C ASP A 481 -14.39 -12.97 -0.78
N PHE A 482 -14.73 -11.95 0.01
CA PHE A 482 -13.77 -10.98 0.55
C PHE A 482 -12.72 -11.63 1.44
N TYR A 483 -13.11 -12.60 2.28
CA TYR A 483 -12.21 -13.23 3.25
C TYR A 483 -11.02 -13.90 2.57
N SER A 484 -11.28 -14.77 1.60
CA SER A 484 -10.24 -15.48 0.86
C SER A 484 -9.41 -14.51 0.01
N TRP A 485 -10.07 -13.53 -0.60
CA TRP A 485 -9.40 -12.51 -1.40
C TRP A 485 -8.41 -11.70 -0.55
N VAL A 486 -8.84 -11.16 0.60
CA VAL A 486 -7.98 -10.29 1.42
C VAL A 486 -6.81 -11.07 2.02
N TRP A 487 -7.04 -12.28 2.52
CA TRP A 487 -5.97 -13.16 3.03
C TRP A 487 -4.93 -13.49 1.97
N TYR A 488 -5.35 -13.81 0.74
CA TYR A 488 -4.38 -14.05 -0.31
C TYR A 488 -3.65 -12.76 -0.69
N SER A 489 -4.40 -11.66 -0.85
CA SER A 489 -3.89 -10.38 -1.34
C SER A 489 -2.74 -9.82 -0.51
N LEU A 490 -2.76 -10.01 0.81
CA LEU A 490 -1.76 -9.45 1.73
C LEU A 490 -0.41 -10.18 1.63
N TYR A 491 -0.42 -11.46 1.28
CA TYR A 491 0.78 -12.27 1.11
C TYR A 491 1.25 -12.30 -0.33
N ASP A 492 0.39 -12.64 -1.29
CA ASP A 492 0.74 -12.69 -2.72
C ASP A 492 -0.37 -11.97 -3.51
N PRO A 493 -0.07 -10.87 -4.21
CA PRO A 493 1.26 -10.38 -4.59
C PRO A 493 1.87 -9.31 -3.66
N HIS A 494 1.15 -8.81 -2.68
CA HIS A 494 1.58 -7.63 -1.93
C HIS A 494 2.87 -7.85 -1.12
N GLY A 495 2.94 -8.92 -0.32
CA GLY A 495 4.04 -9.20 0.60
C GLY A 495 5.43 -9.19 -0.05
N PRO A 496 5.65 -9.89 -1.18
CA PRO A 496 6.90 -9.86 -1.93
C PRO A 496 7.41 -8.46 -2.26
N VAL A 497 6.55 -7.47 -2.53
CA VAL A 497 6.99 -6.10 -2.81
C VAL A 497 7.73 -5.52 -1.60
N HIS A 498 7.18 -5.69 -0.40
CA HIS A 498 7.81 -5.25 0.85
C HIS A 498 9.11 -6.01 1.15
N ILE A 499 9.10 -7.34 0.95
CA ILE A 499 10.25 -8.22 1.16
C ILE A 499 11.40 -7.81 0.26
N TRP A 500 11.15 -7.57 -1.02
CA TRP A 500 12.18 -7.18 -1.97
C TRP A 500 12.72 -5.79 -1.69
N ILE A 501 11.87 -4.79 -1.49
CA ILE A 501 12.36 -3.42 -1.29
C ILE A 501 13.10 -3.30 0.04
N GLY A 502 12.53 -3.84 1.12
CA GLY A 502 13.12 -3.75 2.46
C GLY A 502 14.29 -4.71 2.63
N GLY A 503 14.10 -5.99 2.34
CA GLY A 503 15.12 -7.03 2.51
C GLY A 503 15.60 -7.23 3.95
N VAL A 504 16.50 -8.20 4.12
CA VAL A 504 17.18 -8.50 5.38
C VAL A 504 18.68 -8.43 5.15
N LEU A 505 19.36 -7.58 5.92
CA LEU A 505 20.76 -7.20 5.73
C LEU A 505 21.66 -7.72 6.86
N ASP A 506 22.96 -7.85 6.55
CA ASP A 506 24.07 -8.07 7.50
C ASP A 506 24.06 -9.41 8.26
N CYS A 507 23.41 -10.42 7.71
CA CYS A 507 23.20 -11.74 8.30
C CYS A 507 23.98 -12.88 7.62
N GLU A 508 24.76 -12.59 6.57
CA GLU A 508 25.48 -13.56 5.73
C GLU A 508 26.45 -14.40 6.53
N LYS A 509 27.23 -13.77 7.43
CA LYS A 509 28.20 -14.48 8.27
C LYS A 509 27.53 -15.51 9.18
N THR A 510 26.35 -15.19 9.68
CA THR A 510 25.63 -16.10 10.57
C THR A 510 25.01 -17.25 9.80
N PHE A 511 24.36 -17.00 8.68
CA PHE A 511 23.83 -18.09 7.85
C PHE A 511 24.94 -18.93 7.22
N GLY A 512 26.12 -18.36 6.98
CA GLY A 512 27.34 -19.12 6.67
C GLY A 512 27.75 -20.06 7.79
N ALA A 513 27.71 -19.62 9.06
CA ALA A 513 28.00 -20.49 10.21
C ALA A 513 26.91 -21.57 10.42
N ILE A 514 25.63 -21.23 10.22
CA ILE A 514 24.53 -22.20 10.25
C ILE A 514 24.71 -23.24 9.13
N ALA A 515 25.15 -22.83 7.94
CA ALA A 515 25.43 -23.74 6.83
C ALA A 515 26.51 -24.77 7.16
N GLU A 516 27.49 -24.45 8.01
CA GLU A 516 28.48 -25.42 8.49
C GLU A 516 27.87 -26.50 9.40
N LEU A 517 26.74 -26.21 10.06
CA LEU A 517 26.04 -27.12 10.97
C LEU A 517 25.03 -28.01 10.25
N VAL A 518 24.18 -27.40 9.41
CA VAL A 518 23.01 -28.07 8.80
C VAL A 518 23.10 -28.20 7.28
N GLY A 519 24.16 -27.68 6.68
CA GLY A 519 24.35 -27.64 5.24
C GLY A 519 23.76 -26.38 4.59
N PRO A 520 24.24 -26.03 3.38
CA PRO A 520 23.91 -24.75 2.74
C PRO A 520 22.45 -24.60 2.36
N SER A 521 21.79 -25.67 1.90
CA SER A 521 20.37 -25.62 1.51
C SER A 521 19.47 -25.28 2.68
N ILE A 522 19.67 -25.92 3.83
CA ILE A 522 18.84 -25.68 5.02
C ILE A 522 19.12 -24.29 5.60
N ALA A 523 20.38 -23.85 5.61
CA ALA A 523 20.72 -22.51 6.05
C ALA A 523 20.11 -21.42 5.15
N GLU A 524 20.05 -21.66 3.84
CA GLU A 524 19.36 -20.80 2.88
C GLU A 524 17.85 -20.73 3.18
N ASP A 525 17.20 -21.87 3.41
CA ASP A 525 15.78 -21.91 3.80
C ASP A 525 15.53 -21.14 5.11
N LEU A 526 16.39 -21.32 6.12
CA LEU A 526 16.28 -20.59 7.38
C LEU A 526 16.49 -19.07 7.22
N ALA A 527 17.34 -18.64 6.29
CA ALA A 527 17.57 -17.22 6.03
C ALA A 527 16.32 -16.52 5.49
N LEU A 528 15.48 -17.24 4.73
CA LEU A 528 14.24 -16.69 4.16
C LEU A 528 13.18 -16.42 5.23
N TYR A 529 13.14 -17.22 6.28
CA TYR A 529 12.22 -17.03 7.42
C TYR A 529 12.75 -16.08 8.49
N SER A 530 13.98 -15.60 8.34
CA SER A 530 14.69 -14.92 9.41
C SER A 530 13.93 -13.70 9.97
N PHE A 531 13.38 -12.83 9.12
CA PHE A 531 12.58 -11.68 9.57
C PHE A 531 11.30 -12.09 10.32
N ILE A 532 10.62 -13.15 9.86
CA ILE A 532 9.41 -13.71 10.52
C ILE A 532 9.79 -14.27 11.89
N HIS A 533 10.87 -15.05 11.94
CA HIS A 533 11.39 -15.63 13.18
C HIS A 533 11.69 -14.54 14.21
N ARG A 534 12.41 -13.49 13.83
CA ARG A 534 12.74 -12.38 14.74
C ARG A 534 11.49 -11.67 15.26
N LYS A 535 10.53 -11.36 14.36
CA LYS A 535 9.23 -10.77 14.69
C LYS A 535 8.45 -11.62 15.70
N ASN A 536 8.30 -12.91 15.40
CA ASN A 536 7.50 -13.83 16.23
C ASN A 536 8.14 -14.04 17.60
N LEU A 537 9.46 -14.25 17.66
CA LEU A 537 10.17 -14.36 18.94
C LEU A 537 10.00 -13.10 19.80
N PHE A 538 9.94 -11.91 19.21
CA PHE A 538 9.66 -10.69 19.96
C PHE A 538 8.24 -10.65 20.51
N ARG A 539 7.24 -10.99 19.69
CA ARG A 539 5.83 -11.04 20.10
C ARG A 539 5.59 -12.06 21.22
N ASP A 540 6.25 -13.21 21.15
CA ASP A 540 6.24 -14.24 22.21
C ASP A 540 7.01 -13.82 23.47
N GLY A 541 7.75 -12.72 23.42
CA GLY A 541 8.58 -12.23 24.51
C GLY A 541 9.86 -13.02 24.76
N ILE A 542 10.26 -13.84 23.79
CA ILE A 542 11.51 -14.58 23.80
C ILE A 542 12.65 -13.64 23.41
N PHE A 543 12.51 -12.90 22.31
CA PHE A 543 13.46 -11.88 21.89
C PHE A 543 13.11 -10.52 22.48
N SER A 544 14.09 -9.81 23.03
CA SER A 544 13.90 -8.45 23.52
C SER A 544 15.22 -7.69 23.60
N CYS A 545 15.11 -6.36 23.69
CA CYS A 545 16.22 -5.45 23.91
C CYS A 545 16.04 -4.71 25.24
N VAL A 546 17.11 -4.61 26.03
CA VAL A 546 17.09 -3.94 27.33
C VAL A 546 17.81 -2.60 27.26
N GLY A 547 17.14 -1.53 27.71
CA GLY A 547 17.69 -0.18 27.69
C GLY A 547 17.84 0.36 26.27
N SER A 548 18.71 1.36 26.09
CA SER A 548 19.01 1.95 24.79
C SER A 548 20.50 1.84 24.47
N ALA A 549 20.79 1.53 23.20
CA ALA A 549 22.13 1.54 22.64
C ALA A 549 22.47 2.95 22.13
N THR A 550 23.75 3.29 22.15
CA THR A 550 24.22 4.51 21.47
C THR A 550 24.30 4.25 19.97
N VAL A 551 24.13 5.29 19.16
CA VAL A 551 24.22 5.17 17.67
C VAL A 551 25.59 4.74 17.16
N VAL A 552 26.63 4.69 18.01
CA VAL A 552 27.97 4.23 17.65
C VAL A 552 28.23 2.77 18.06
N GLN A 553 27.32 2.19 18.86
CA GLN A 553 27.41 0.80 19.27
C GLN A 553 26.91 -0.07 18.12
N ALA A 554 27.76 -0.96 17.62
CA ALA A 554 27.42 -1.79 16.47
C ALA A 554 26.37 -2.86 16.85
N PRO A 555 25.52 -3.32 15.91
CA PRO A 555 24.50 -4.33 16.18
C PRO A 555 25.07 -5.63 16.78
N ALA A 556 26.24 -6.06 16.29
CA ALA A 556 26.95 -7.22 16.82
C ALA A 556 27.39 -7.04 18.29
N GLU A 557 27.72 -5.82 18.72
CA GLU A 557 28.05 -5.51 20.12
C GLU A 557 26.80 -5.57 20.99
N VAL A 558 25.68 -4.99 20.53
CA VAL A 558 24.39 -5.02 21.23
C VAL A 558 23.91 -6.46 21.46
N LEU A 559 24.09 -7.35 20.48
CA LEU A 559 23.73 -8.76 20.60
C LEU A 559 24.70 -9.54 21.50
N SER A 560 26.02 -9.38 21.29
CA SER A 560 27.03 -10.12 22.06
C SER A 560 27.16 -9.68 23.52
N SER A 561 26.80 -8.44 23.85
CA SER A 561 26.75 -7.97 25.24
C SER A 561 25.51 -8.47 25.99
N GLY A 562 24.60 -9.18 25.30
CA GLY A 562 23.29 -9.55 25.83
C GLY A 562 22.39 -8.35 26.08
N GLN A 563 22.56 -7.25 25.34
CA GLN A 563 21.63 -6.12 25.41
C GLN A 563 20.36 -6.43 24.61
N CYS A 564 20.50 -7.01 23.42
CA CYS A 564 19.43 -7.64 22.66
C CYS A 564 19.68 -9.14 22.52
N GLY A 565 18.62 -9.94 22.45
CA GLY A 565 18.76 -11.39 22.29
C GLY A 565 17.54 -12.15 22.80
N CYS A 566 17.66 -13.47 22.83
CA CYS A 566 16.71 -14.34 23.51
C CYS A 566 16.96 -14.30 25.03
N GLN A 567 16.50 -13.24 25.69
CA GLN A 567 16.84 -12.92 27.07
C GLN A 567 16.22 -13.91 28.05
N GLY A 568 16.99 -14.36 29.04
CA GLY A 568 16.52 -15.27 30.08
C GLY A 568 16.52 -16.76 29.69
N TYR A 569 17.16 -17.12 28.58
CA TYR A 569 17.36 -18.50 28.13
C TYR A 569 18.86 -18.84 28.15
N ASP A 570 19.24 -19.97 28.75
CA ASP A 570 20.60 -20.51 28.69
C ASP A 570 20.75 -21.38 27.44
N LEU A 571 21.28 -20.80 26.36
CA LEU A 571 21.48 -21.51 25.09
C LEU A 571 22.82 -22.26 25.02
N THR A 572 23.57 -22.31 26.11
CA THR A 572 24.84 -23.06 26.18
C THR A 572 24.67 -24.49 26.70
N GLN A 573 23.60 -24.73 27.46
CA GLN A 573 23.31 -26.02 28.12
C GLN A 573 21.81 -26.16 28.40
N GLY A 574 21.37 -27.37 28.76
CA GLY A 574 19.97 -27.63 29.11
C GLY A 574 18.99 -27.52 27.94
N ASP A 575 17.71 -27.43 28.25
CA ASP A 575 16.63 -27.60 27.27
C ASP A 575 15.91 -26.27 26.96
N ASP A 576 16.46 -25.13 27.39
CA ASP A 576 15.91 -23.79 27.13
C ASP A 576 15.77 -23.51 25.62
N TYR A 577 16.68 -24.07 24.81
CA TYR A 577 16.62 -23.97 23.35
C TYR A 577 15.35 -24.61 22.75
N GLU A 578 14.78 -25.64 23.39
CA GLU A 578 13.58 -26.33 22.87
C GLU A 578 12.37 -25.40 22.89
N SER A 579 12.27 -24.56 23.92
CA SER A 579 11.20 -23.57 24.00
C SER A 579 11.27 -22.59 22.83
N ILE A 580 12.47 -22.14 22.46
CA ILE A 580 12.64 -21.23 21.32
C ILE A 580 12.39 -21.99 20.01
N TYR A 581 12.97 -23.17 19.90
CA TYR A 581 12.89 -24.04 18.72
C TYR A 581 11.44 -24.30 18.30
N TYR A 582 10.58 -24.69 19.24
CA TYR A 582 9.17 -25.01 18.95
C TYR A 582 8.28 -23.77 18.76
N ASN A 583 8.78 -22.56 19.02
CA ASN A 583 8.08 -21.31 18.68
C ASN A 583 8.48 -20.74 17.31
N MET A 584 9.56 -21.24 16.70
CA MET A 584 10.00 -20.77 15.39
C MET A 584 9.32 -21.57 14.28
N VAL A 585 8.60 -20.84 13.41
CA VAL A 585 7.90 -21.40 12.26
C VAL A 585 8.86 -22.19 11.37
N ASP A 586 8.44 -23.38 10.92
CA ASP A 586 9.15 -24.28 9.99
C ASP A 586 10.53 -24.78 10.47
N LEU A 587 10.96 -24.47 11.70
CA LEU A 587 12.27 -24.91 12.19
C LEU A 587 12.33 -26.43 12.41
N ASP A 588 11.26 -27.04 12.93
CA ASP A 588 11.21 -28.49 13.12
C ASP A 588 11.15 -29.26 11.78
N ASP A 589 10.46 -28.71 10.78
CA ASP A 589 10.41 -29.30 9.45
C ASP A 589 11.79 -29.26 8.76
N LEU A 590 12.57 -28.21 9.00
CA LEU A 590 13.88 -28.02 8.39
C LEU A 590 15.01 -28.79 9.09
N ILE A 591 15.02 -28.82 10.42
CA ILE A 591 16.14 -29.40 11.20
C ILE A 591 15.71 -30.46 12.23
N GLY A 592 14.50 -30.98 12.14
CA GLY A 592 13.92 -31.98 13.06
C GLY A 592 14.75 -33.26 13.22
N ASP A 593 15.43 -33.68 12.16
CA ASP A 593 16.24 -34.91 12.15
C ASP A 593 17.65 -34.72 12.75
N PHE A 594 18.07 -33.47 13.01
CA PHE A 594 19.37 -33.20 13.63
C PHE A 594 19.36 -33.48 15.14
N ASP A 595 20.54 -33.73 15.70
CA ASP A 595 20.66 -33.92 17.14
C ASP A 595 20.43 -32.62 17.93
N ALA A 596 20.19 -32.78 19.24
CA ALA A 596 19.90 -31.67 20.14
C ALA A 596 21.03 -30.62 20.20
N ASP A 597 22.27 -31.02 19.99
CA ASP A 597 23.41 -30.09 20.05
C ASP A 597 23.41 -29.18 18.82
N VAL A 598 23.19 -29.74 17.63
CA VAL A 598 23.03 -28.95 16.39
C VAL A 598 21.83 -28.02 16.50
N LYS A 599 20.66 -28.52 16.94
CA LYS A 599 19.46 -27.69 17.13
C LYS A 599 19.72 -26.52 18.07
N ARG A 600 20.38 -26.77 19.21
CA ARG A 600 20.76 -25.72 20.17
C ARG A 600 21.70 -24.70 19.53
N GLN A 601 22.72 -25.14 18.80
CA GLN A 601 23.66 -24.24 18.14
C GLN A 601 22.98 -23.35 17.09
N VAL A 602 22.04 -23.89 16.31
CA VAL A 602 21.25 -23.11 15.34
C VAL A 602 20.37 -22.08 16.05
N VAL A 603 19.63 -22.48 17.10
CA VAL A 603 18.82 -21.56 17.91
C VAL A 603 19.68 -20.46 18.53
N ALA A 604 20.84 -20.81 19.10
CA ALA A 604 21.79 -19.85 19.66
C ALA A 604 22.29 -18.86 18.61
N ALA A 605 22.61 -19.34 17.40
CA ALA A 605 22.98 -18.49 16.28
C ALA A 605 21.85 -17.51 15.96
N LEU A 606 20.63 -18.00 15.69
CA LEU A 606 19.46 -17.17 15.35
C LEU A 606 19.15 -16.12 16.45
N CYS A 607 19.29 -16.47 17.72
CA CYS A 607 19.10 -15.55 18.84
C CYS A 607 20.16 -14.43 18.91
N THR A 608 21.35 -14.64 18.34
CA THR A 608 22.51 -13.73 18.42
C THR A 608 22.94 -13.16 17.06
N THR A 609 22.23 -13.49 15.97
CA THR A 609 22.50 -12.99 14.62
C THR A 609 22.26 -11.49 14.51
N THR A 610 23.19 -10.77 13.87
CA THR A 610 22.88 -9.45 13.33
C THR A 610 21.95 -9.60 12.15
N MET A 611 20.75 -9.05 12.26
CA MET A 611 19.74 -9.07 11.22
C MET A 611 19.09 -7.70 11.18
N ASN A 612 19.27 -7.03 10.06
CA ASN A 612 18.77 -5.68 9.88
C ASN A 612 17.69 -5.72 8.81
N ASP A 613 16.43 -5.65 9.24
CA ASP A 613 15.31 -5.49 8.32
C ASP A 613 15.41 -4.09 7.71
N GLY A 614 15.37 -3.98 6.38
CA GLY A 614 15.25 -2.68 5.73
C GLY A 614 13.86 -2.10 5.94
N ASP A 615 13.75 -0.79 5.74
CA ASP A 615 12.64 -0.03 6.31
C ASP A 615 11.30 -0.37 5.66
N HIS A 616 11.28 -0.71 4.36
CA HIS A 616 10.06 -1.10 3.65
C HIS A 616 9.49 -2.48 4.08
N LEU A 617 10.27 -3.33 4.78
CA LEU A 617 9.85 -4.67 5.24
C LEU A 617 9.24 -4.65 6.66
N GLN A 618 9.47 -3.59 7.44
CA GLN A 618 9.17 -3.56 8.87
C GLN A 618 8.06 -2.55 9.21
N ALA A 619 7.74 -2.42 10.50
CA ALA A 619 6.66 -1.57 11.02
C ALA A 619 6.70 -0.09 10.58
N SER A 620 7.82 0.38 10.02
CA SER A 620 8.04 1.77 9.57
C SER A 620 8.11 1.90 8.05
N SER A 621 7.54 0.92 7.33
CA SER A 621 7.54 0.85 5.87
C SER A 621 6.97 2.09 5.19
N SER A 622 6.00 2.75 5.82
CA SER A 622 5.42 4.01 5.35
C SER A 622 6.40 5.19 5.26
N LEU A 623 7.60 5.11 5.84
CA LEU A 623 8.61 6.16 5.65
C LEU A 623 9.25 6.13 4.25
N ASP A 624 9.20 4.98 3.56
CA ASP A 624 9.68 4.86 2.20
C ASP A 624 8.65 5.46 1.21
N PRO A 625 9.05 6.36 0.29
CA PRO A 625 8.11 6.96 -0.65
C PRO A 625 7.39 5.96 -1.56
N SER A 626 7.97 4.78 -1.85
CA SER A 626 7.29 3.79 -2.70
C SER A 626 6.07 3.15 -2.03
N PHE A 627 5.99 3.16 -0.68
CA PHE A 627 4.85 2.63 0.07
C PHE A 627 3.51 3.18 -0.45
N TYR A 628 3.48 4.47 -0.75
CA TYR A 628 2.25 5.17 -1.13
C TYR A 628 1.76 4.84 -2.54
N ALA A 629 2.62 4.36 -3.44
CA ALA A 629 2.21 3.88 -4.75
C ALA A 629 1.88 2.38 -4.76
N THR A 630 2.41 1.60 -3.82
CA THR A 630 2.17 0.15 -3.70
C THR A 630 0.73 -0.19 -3.33
N HIS A 631 0.17 0.48 -2.31
CA HIS A 631 -1.14 0.11 -1.75
C HIS A 631 -2.34 0.45 -2.66
N PRO A 632 -2.35 1.58 -3.40
CA PRO A 632 -3.37 1.84 -4.41
C PRO A 632 -3.49 0.74 -5.48
N THR A 633 -2.41 -0.01 -5.76
CA THR A 633 -2.46 -1.16 -6.68
C THR A 633 -3.35 -2.29 -6.14
N MET A 634 -3.28 -2.57 -4.84
CA MET A 634 -4.13 -3.59 -4.20
C MET A 634 -5.58 -3.13 -4.13
N GLU A 635 -5.83 -1.86 -3.81
CA GLU A 635 -7.17 -1.28 -3.86
C GLU A 635 -7.76 -1.33 -5.28
N ARG A 636 -6.99 -0.96 -6.30
CA ARG A 636 -7.41 -1.03 -7.70
C ARG A 636 -7.79 -2.46 -8.09
N LEU A 637 -7.00 -3.46 -7.68
CA LEU A 637 -7.28 -4.86 -7.95
C LEU A 637 -8.55 -5.36 -7.22
N TRP A 638 -8.77 -4.92 -5.97
CA TRP A 638 -10.01 -5.19 -5.24
C TRP A 638 -11.22 -4.59 -5.96
N MET A 639 -11.15 -3.31 -6.30
CA MET A 639 -12.22 -2.61 -7.02
C MET A 639 -12.55 -3.30 -8.34
N TYR A 640 -11.53 -3.79 -9.06
CA TYR A 640 -11.71 -4.57 -10.28
C TYR A 640 -12.46 -5.88 -10.04
N ALA A 641 -12.07 -6.67 -9.04
CA ALA A 641 -12.74 -7.93 -8.69
C ALA A 641 -14.22 -7.71 -8.29
N VAL A 642 -14.51 -6.57 -7.64
CA VAL A 642 -15.89 -6.18 -7.29
C VAL A 642 -16.68 -5.72 -8.51
N LEU A 643 -16.09 -4.92 -9.38
CA LEU A 643 -16.72 -4.40 -10.61
C LEU A 643 -17.08 -5.52 -11.59
N THR A 644 -16.18 -6.49 -11.74
CA THR A 644 -16.38 -7.68 -12.58
C THR A 644 -17.36 -8.67 -11.96
N GLY A 645 -17.83 -8.46 -10.72
CA GLY A 645 -18.80 -9.36 -10.08
C GLY A 645 -18.23 -10.71 -9.66
N GLN A 646 -16.90 -10.85 -9.62
CA GLN A 646 -16.23 -12.05 -9.12
C GLN A 646 -16.51 -12.21 -7.63
N ILE A 647 -16.38 -11.12 -6.86
CA ILE A 647 -16.75 -11.10 -5.44
C ILE A 647 -18.27 -11.00 -5.28
N THR A 648 -18.85 -12.03 -4.70
CA THR A 648 -20.29 -12.14 -4.41
C THR A 648 -20.59 -12.22 -2.92
N ASP A 649 -19.63 -12.67 -2.11
CA ASP A 649 -19.73 -12.70 -0.65
C ASP A 649 -18.80 -11.65 -0.02
N PHE A 650 -19.43 -10.71 0.69
CA PHE A 650 -18.77 -9.61 1.38
C PHE A 650 -18.84 -9.77 2.91
N THR A 651 -19.13 -10.98 3.39
CA THR A 651 -19.21 -11.25 4.83
C THR A 651 -17.88 -10.88 5.48
N TRP A 652 -17.94 -10.19 6.62
CA TRP A 652 -16.80 -9.88 7.47
C TRP A 652 -17.24 -10.05 8.92
N PRO A 653 -16.76 -11.07 9.65
CA PRO A 653 -17.20 -11.35 11.02
C PRO A 653 -16.59 -10.38 12.03
N ASP A 654 -17.13 -10.37 13.25
CA ASP A 654 -16.52 -9.68 14.40
C ASP A 654 -15.66 -10.61 15.26
N ASP A 655 -15.85 -11.92 15.12
CA ASP A 655 -15.10 -12.96 15.83
C ASP A 655 -14.75 -14.10 14.87
N ASP A 656 -13.76 -14.92 15.26
CA ASP A 656 -13.38 -16.16 14.57
C ASP A 656 -14.60 -17.06 14.30
N VAL A 657 -14.68 -17.59 13.08
CA VAL A 657 -15.84 -18.37 12.63
C VAL A 657 -15.48 -19.85 12.57
N THR A 658 -16.24 -20.69 13.29
CA THR A 658 -16.11 -22.14 13.19
C THR A 658 -16.98 -22.68 12.03
N ILE A 659 -16.34 -23.35 11.07
CA ILE A 659 -16.98 -23.98 9.92
C ILE A 659 -16.89 -25.49 10.04
N THR A 660 -18.02 -26.17 9.88
CA THR A 660 -18.03 -27.64 9.72
C THR A 660 -18.14 -27.98 8.24
N LYS A 661 -17.09 -28.58 7.69
CA LYS A 661 -17.03 -29.06 6.31
C LYS A 661 -18.02 -30.22 6.08
N PRO A 662 -18.40 -30.47 4.81
CA PRO A 662 -19.33 -31.57 4.48
C PRO A 662 -18.86 -32.97 4.90
N ASP A 663 -17.55 -33.17 5.06
CA ASP A 663 -16.92 -34.40 5.54
C ASP A 663 -16.92 -34.53 7.08
N GLY A 664 -17.43 -33.52 7.79
CA GLY A 664 -17.47 -33.46 9.25
C GLY A 664 -16.25 -32.80 9.90
N THR A 665 -15.26 -32.37 9.11
CA THR A 665 -14.08 -31.66 9.63
C THR A 665 -14.48 -30.27 10.14
N VAL A 666 -13.97 -29.88 11.30
CA VAL A 666 -14.21 -28.56 11.89
C VAL A 666 -12.98 -27.68 11.70
N GLU A 667 -13.17 -26.51 11.09
CA GLU A 667 -12.13 -25.51 10.86
C GLU A 667 -12.51 -24.18 11.50
N VAL A 668 -11.50 -23.40 11.87
CA VAL A 668 -11.68 -22.04 12.39
C VAL A 668 -11.11 -21.07 11.35
N GLU A 669 -11.97 -20.21 10.82
CA GLU A 669 -11.58 -19.06 10.02
C GLU A 669 -11.25 -17.92 10.97
N SER A 670 -9.96 -17.68 11.20
CA SER A 670 -9.52 -16.59 12.07
C SER A 670 -9.56 -15.25 11.37
N LEU A 671 -9.80 -14.19 12.14
CA LEU A 671 -9.76 -12.80 11.65
C LEU A 671 -8.33 -12.25 11.56
N SER A 672 -7.42 -12.80 12.37
CA SER A 672 -6.00 -12.44 12.46
C SER A 672 -5.17 -13.68 12.75
N LEU A 673 -3.87 -13.64 12.43
CA LEU A 673 -2.89 -14.59 12.97
C LEU A 673 -2.54 -14.31 14.43
N SER A 674 -2.98 -13.16 14.95
CA SER A 674 -2.74 -12.75 16.34
C SER A 674 -3.91 -13.12 17.26
N GLU A 675 -3.70 -13.06 18.58
CA GLU A 675 -4.69 -13.43 19.59
C GLU A 675 -5.98 -12.56 19.56
N ASP A 676 -7.05 -13.07 20.18
CA ASP A 676 -8.42 -12.51 20.22
C ASP A 676 -8.52 -11.02 20.65
N ALA A 677 -7.49 -10.43 21.24
CA ALA A 677 -7.46 -9.01 21.65
C ALA A 677 -6.95 -8.05 20.55
N CYS A 678 -6.68 -8.55 19.34
CA CYS A 678 -6.14 -7.74 18.25
C CYS A 678 -7.21 -6.95 17.49
N GLN A 679 -7.40 -5.69 17.87
CA GLN A 679 -8.29 -4.76 17.18
C GLN A 679 -7.80 -4.43 15.76
N GLY A 680 -8.72 -4.04 14.89
CA GLY A 680 -8.45 -3.68 13.50
C GLY A 680 -8.90 -4.75 12.51
N HIS A 681 -9.12 -5.99 12.96
CA HIS A 681 -9.47 -7.14 12.11
C HIS A 681 -10.94 -7.53 12.15
N GLY A 682 -11.69 -7.09 13.16
CA GLY A 682 -13.13 -7.27 13.25
C GLY A 682 -13.88 -6.36 12.28
N GLY A 683 -15.00 -6.82 11.75
CA GLY A 683 -15.79 -6.01 10.81
C GLY A 683 -16.44 -4.78 11.45
N SER A 684 -16.65 -4.80 12.77
CA SER A 684 -17.14 -3.69 13.61
C SER A 684 -16.04 -2.74 14.08
N ASP A 685 -14.76 -3.06 13.85
CA ASP A 685 -13.67 -2.19 14.31
C ASP A 685 -13.69 -0.87 13.54
N VAL A 686 -13.51 0.23 14.27
CA VAL A 686 -13.46 1.59 13.71
C VAL A 686 -12.02 2.04 13.71
N PHE A 687 -11.40 2.14 12.53
CA PHE A 687 -10.05 2.71 12.39
C PHE A 687 -10.02 4.15 12.93
N PRO A 688 -9.00 4.59 13.69
CA PRO A 688 -7.73 3.92 13.99
C PRO A 688 -7.75 3.10 15.29
N PHE A 689 -8.91 2.58 15.71
CA PHE A 689 -9.09 1.63 16.82
C PHE A 689 -8.34 2.03 18.09
N GLY A 690 -8.54 3.29 18.49
CA GLY A 690 -7.96 3.86 19.70
C GLY A 690 -6.45 4.13 19.65
N LEU A 691 -5.75 3.83 18.55
CA LEU A 691 -4.30 4.04 18.43
C LEU A 691 -3.90 5.52 18.62
N LEU A 692 -4.81 6.45 18.32
CA LEU A 692 -4.60 7.90 18.43
C LEU A 692 -5.16 8.49 19.74
N ASP A 693 -5.82 7.71 20.60
CA ASP A 693 -6.51 8.24 21.81
C ASP A 693 -5.56 8.90 22.81
N SER A 694 -4.29 8.49 22.78
CA SER A 694 -3.22 9.03 23.63
C SER A 694 -2.39 10.11 22.95
N ASP A 695 -2.69 10.43 21.69
CA ASP A 695 -2.02 11.49 20.95
C ASP A 695 -2.67 12.84 21.22
N THR A 696 -1.83 13.88 21.29
CA THR A 696 -2.27 15.24 21.61
C THR A 696 -1.85 16.26 20.55
N ASP A 697 -1.34 15.79 19.41
CA ASP A 697 -0.90 16.61 18.27
C ASP A 697 -2.05 17.01 17.33
N GLY A 698 -3.25 16.48 17.58
CA GLY A 698 -4.44 16.72 16.76
C GLY A 698 -4.28 16.18 15.34
N PHE A 699 -3.55 15.07 15.19
CA PHE A 699 -3.51 14.32 13.94
C PHE A 699 -4.84 13.59 13.73
N GLU A 700 -5.46 13.81 12.57
CA GLU A 700 -6.71 13.16 12.18
C GLU A 700 -6.52 12.43 10.86
N VAL A 701 -7.02 11.19 10.82
CA VAL A 701 -7.05 10.37 9.60
C VAL A 701 -8.05 10.94 8.61
N LYS A 702 -7.78 10.80 7.31
CA LYS A 702 -8.68 11.23 6.23
C LYS A 702 -9.17 10.01 5.46
N THR A 703 -10.47 9.77 5.49
CA THR A 703 -11.03 8.54 4.86
C THR A 703 -11.12 8.64 3.35
N GLY A 704 -11.17 9.86 2.79
CA GLY A 704 -11.51 10.10 1.38
C GLY A 704 -12.98 9.82 1.04
N VAL A 705 -13.80 9.44 2.03
CA VAL A 705 -15.24 9.17 1.87
C VAL A 705 -16.03 10.47 2.02
N LYS A 706 -16.98 10.66 1.11
CA LYS A 706 -17.84 11.85 1.08
C LYS A 706 -18.60 12.04 2.39
N GLY A 707 -18.51 13.25 2.95
CA GLY A 707 -19.13 13.63 4.22
C GLY A 707 -18.45 13.06 5.46
N MET A 708 -17.30 12.41 5.29
CA MET A 708 -16.47 11.80 6.34
C MET A 708 -14.99 12.16 6.11
N GLU A 709 -14.72 13.37 5.64
CA GLU A 709 -13.39 13.80 5.22
C GLU A 709 -12.39 13.85 6.39
N ASN A 710 -12.87 14.21 7.59
CA ASN A 710 -12.06 14.43 8.79
C ASN A 710 -12.39 13.43 9.90
N GLY A 711 -11.38 12.66 10.31
CA GLY A 711 -11.53 11.56 11.25
C GLY A 711 -12.26 10.37 10.61
N ASN A 712 -12.47 9.31 11.40
CA ASN A 712 -13.25 8.17 10.95
C ASN A 712 -14.18 7.68 12.06
N THR A 713 -15.45 7.51 11.71
CA THR A 713 -16.45 6.84 12.56
C THR A 713 -17.03 5.61 11.88
N LEU A 714 -16.53 5.26 10.69
CA LEU A 714 -16.98 4.11 9.93
C LEU A 714 -16.25 2.85 10.41
N THR A 715 -17.01 1.79 10.60
CA THR A 715 -16.49 0.44 10.83
C THR A 715 -15.76 -0.09 9.60
N ASN A 716 -14.95 -1.13 9.74
CA ASN A 716 -14.30 -1.82 8.62
C ASN A 716 -15.31 -2.24 7.52
N ARG A 717 -16.49 -2.74 7.90
CA ARG A 717 -17.56 -3.08 6.93
C ARG A 717 -18.08 -1.86 6.17
N GLU A 718 -18.27 -0.74 6.87
CA GLU A 718 -18.75 0.50 6.25
C GLU A 718 -17.67 1.13 5.35
N LEU A 719 -16.41 1.08 5.74
CA LEU A 719 -15.28 1.48 4.90
C LEU A 719 -15.21 0.61 3.63
N LEU A 720 -15.24 -0.72 3.77
CA LEU A 720 -15.24 -1.63 2.62
C LEU A 720 -16.43 -1.37 1.69
N GLN A 721 -17.59 -1.02 2.25
CA GLN A 721 -18.76 -0.59 1.48
C GLN A 721 -18.55 0.74 0.75
N ALA A 722 -17.91 1.71 1.40
CA ALA A 722 -17.60 3.00 0.79
C ALA A 722 -16.58 2.85 -0.35
N PHE A 723 -15.64 1.90 -0.24
CA PHE A 723 -14.65 1.58 -1.27
C PHE A 723 -15.18 0.67 -2.39
N ASP A 724 -16.49 0.34 -2.39
CA ASP A 724 -17.11 -0.36 -3.51
C ASP A 724 -17.22 0.55 -4.74
N ALA A 725 -16.40 0.27 -5.76
CA ALA A 725 -16.32 1.02 -7.01
C ALA A 725 -17.63 1.07 -7.82
N ARG A 726 -18.62 0.22 -7.53
CA ARG A 726 -19.96 0.33 -8.13
C ARG A 726 -20.73 1.53 -7.59
N SER A 727 -20.21 2.21 -6.57
CA SER A 727 -20.81 3.37 -5.95
C SER A 727 -19.88 4.59 -5.93
N ASN A 728 -20.49 5.77 -6.04
CA ASN A 728 -19.79 7.04 -5.94
C ASN A 728 -19.70 7.51 -4.47
N SER A 729 -18.78 6.93 -3.69
CA SER A 729 -18.63 7.27 -2.27
C SER A 729 -17.29 7.92 -1.91
N VAL A 730 -16.26 7.76 -2.74
CA VAL A 730 -14.91 8.32 -2.52
C VAL A 730 -14.61 9.48 -3.47
N SER A 731 -13.67 10.36 -3.11
CA SER A 731 -13.29 11.56 -3.87
C SER A 731 -12.52 11.29 -5.18
N TYR A 732 -12.08 10.06 -5.41
CA TYR A 732 -11.25 9.66 -6.54
C TYR A 732 -11.85 8.47 -7.32
N VAL A 733 -11.31 8.25 -8.52
CA VAL A 733 -11.48 7.05 -9.34
C VAL A 733 -10.15 6.63 -9.93
N TYR A 734 -10.01 5.36 -10.32
CA TYR A 734 -8.88 4.89 -11.12
C TYR A 734 -9.12 5.21 -12.60
N ASP A 735 -8.05 5.59 -13.31
CA ASP A 735 -8.09 5.94 -14.72
C ASP A 735 -8.56 4.79 -15.61
N THR A 736 -8.12 3.56 -15.32
CA THR A 736 -8.48 2.35 -16.05
C THR A 736 -8.32 1.11 -15.17
N PHE A 737 -9.08 0.05 -15.47
CA PHE A 737 -8.83 -1.30 -14.95
C PHE A 737 -8.33 -2.26 -16.02
N LYS A 738 -7.37 -1.78 -16.83
CA LYS A 738 -6.71 -2.58 -17.86
C LYS A 738 -5.29 -2.95 -17.45
N TRP A 739 -4.89 -4.16 -17.83
CA TRP A 739 -3.53 -4.71 -17.71
C TRP A 739 -3.07 -5.21 -19.08
N THR A 740 -3.10 -4.34 -20.10
CA THR A 740 -2.86 -4.74 -21.50
C THR A 740 -1.47 -5.35 -21.71
N HIS A 741 -0.47 -5.01 -20.90
CA HIS A 741 0.84 -5.66 -20.94
C HIS A 741 0.78 -7.14 -20.54
N CYS A 742 -0.18 -7.53 -19.68
CA CYS A 742 -0.35 -8.92 -19.26
C CYS A 742 -0.94 -9.83 -20.34
N GLU A 743 -1.57 -9.28 -21.39
CA GLU A 743 -2.03 -10.05 -22.54
C GLU A 743 -0.86 -10.76 -23.24
N ALA A 744 0.32 -10.11 -23.28
CA ALA A 744 1.54 -10.70 -23.85
C ALA A 744 2.04 -11.91 -23.05
N ASP A 745 1.74 -11.96 -21.75
CA ASP A 745 2.06 -13.07 -20.85
C ASP A 745 0.96 -14.15 -20.83
N GLY A 746 -0.11 -13.96 -21.62
CA GLY A 746 -1.23 -14.90 -21.74
C GLY A 746 -2.30 -14.74 -20.67
N PHE A 747 -2.35 -13.58 -19.99
CA PHE A 747 -3.36 -13.25 -18.99
C PHE A 747 -4.21 -12.08 -19.48
N ASP A 748 -5.38 -12.41 -20.05
CA ASP A 748 -6.36 -11.42 -20.49
C ASP A 748 -7.35 -11.15 -19.35
N PHE A 749 -7.21 -9.99 -18.70
CA PHE A 749 -8.08 -9.63 -17.60
C PHE A 749 -9.55 -9.49 -18.04
N ASP A 750 -9.84 -9.23 -19.31
CA ASP A 750 -11.23 -9.13 -19.79
C ASP A 750 -12.01 -10.45 -19.64
N ASP A 751 -11.32 -11.58 -19.43
CA ASP A 751 -11.93 -12.85 -19.02
C ASP A 751 -12.79 -12.72 -17.75
N ALA A 752 -12.41 -11.84 -16.81
CA ALA A 752 -13.16 -11.58 -15.59
C ALA A 752 -14.57 -11.03 -15.89
N TRP A 753 -14.70 -10.18 -16.90
CA TRP A 753 -15.98 -9.64 -17.36
C TRP A 753 -16.84 -10.69 -18.07
N ASN A 754 -16.19 -11.57 -18.82
CA ASN A 754 -16.87 -12.63 -19.59
C ASN A 754 -17.45 -13.73 -18.67
N GLY A 755 -16.74 -14.09 -17.60
CA GLY A 755 -17.23 -15.03 -16.58
C GLY A 755 -18.47 -14.53 -15.86
N ALA A 756 -18.51 -13.22 -15.56
CA ALA A 756 -19.64 -12.54 -14.93
C ALA A 756 -20.92 -12.56 -15.78
N ALA A 757 -20.78 -12.40 -17.10
CA ALA A 757 -21.89 -12.44 -18.04
C ALA A 757 -22.53 -13.84 -18.18
N GLN A 758 -21.77 -14.91 -17.89
CA GLN A 758 -22.25 -16.29 -17.92
C GLN A 758 -22.94 -16.72 -16.61
N ALA A 759 -22.59 -16.10 -15.48
CA ALA A 759 -23.33 -16.21 -14.24
C ALA A 759 -24.67 -15.44 -14.38
N ARG A 760 -25.76 -16.17 -14.68
CA ARG A 760 -27.10 -15.58 -14.90
C ARG A 760 -27.40 -14.48 -13.85
N PRO A 761 -27.76 -13.26 -14.27
CA PRO A 761 -28.12 -12.22 -13.32
C PRO A 761 -29.39 -12.67 -12.59
N THR A 762 -29.29 -12.99 -11.30
CA THR A 762 -30.47 -12.97 -10.46
C THR A 762 -30.94 -11.52 -10.41
N SER A 763 -32.23 -11.31 -10.65
CA SER A 763 -32.84 -10.02 -11.01
C SER A 763 -32.92 -9.01 -9.87
N SER A 764 -31.86 -8.84 -9.07
CA SER A 764 -31.76 -7.75 -8.12
C SER A 764 -30.44 -7.00 -8.32
N SER A 765 -30.51 -5.89 -9.05
CA SER A 765 -29.58 -4.76 -8.98
C SER A 765 -29.61 -4.06 -7.60
N ARG A 766 -29.88 -4.80 -6.53
CA ARG A 766 -29.77 -4.30 -5.16
C ARG A 766 -28.33 -4.50 -4.72
N ARG A 767 -27.71 -3.41 -4.27
CA ARG A 767 -26.46 -3.38 -3.48
C ARG A 767 -26.48 -4.57 -2.51
N PRO A 768 -25.56 -5.54 -2.60
CA PRO A 768 -25.44 -6.56 -1.56
C PRO A 768 -25.19 -5.83 -0.25
N SER A 769 -26.05 -6.03 0.75
CA SER A 769 -25.77 -5.55 2.11
C SER A 769 -24.61 -6.36 2.67
N PHE A 770 -23.61 -5.72 3.26
CA PHE A 770 -22.61 -6.40 4.09
C PHE A 770 -23.37 -7.03 5.27
N LYS A 771 -23.38 -8.36 5.35
CA LYS A 771 -24.14 -9.10 6.37
C LYS A 771 -23.18 -9.65 7.42
N GLN A 772 -23.65 -9.63 8.66
CA GLN A 772 -23.04 -10.37 9.75
C GLN A 772 -23.33 -11.88 9.55
N GLY A 773 -22.28 -12.70 9.59
CA GLY A 773 -22.32 -14.16 9.78
C GLY A 773 -23.38 -14.93 9.00
N ALA A 774 -23.11 -15.23 7.72
CA ALA A 774 -23.75 -16.35 7.02
C ALA A 774 -22.69 -17.45 6.73
N PRO A 775 -23.08 -18.73 6.70
CA PRO A 775 -22.14 -19.82 6.42
C PRO A 775 -21.54 -19.66 5.02
N ARG A 776 -20.21 -19.55 4.97
CA ARG A 776 -19.43 -19.46 3.73
C ARG A 776 -19.25 -20.82 3.07
N ALA A 777 -19.02 -20.82 1.77
CA ALA A 777 -18.50 -22.01 1.09
C ALA A 777 -17.01 -22.20 1.50
N PRO A 778 -16.56 -23.42 1.82
CA PRO A 778 -15.24 -23.64 2.39
C PRO A 778 -14.10 -23.33 1.40
N MET A 779 -13.11 -22.60 1.92
CA MET A 779 -11.88 -22.04 1.32
C MET A 779 -10.96 -23.05 0.60
N TYR A 780 -11.00 -24.33 0.97
CA TYR A 780 -9.85 -25.22 0.79
C TYR A 780 -9.75 -25.96 -0.55
N ASN A 781 -10.84 -26.13 -1.31
CA ASN A 781 -10.73 -26.86 -2.59
C ASN A 781 -10.09 -26.02 -3.70
N ILE A 782 -10.32 -24.71 -3.74
CA ILE A 782 -9.89 -23.90 -4.89
C ILE A 782 -8.38 -23.60 -4.84
N LEU A 783 -7.82 -23.37 -3.65
CA LEU A 783 -6.40 -23.05 -3.47
C LEU A 783 -5.48 -24.26 -3.72
N GLU A 784 -5.83 -25.44 -3.20
CA GLU A 784 -5.09 -26.67 -3.51
C GLU A 784 -5.28 -27.13 -4.95
N GLU A 785 -6.49 -27.05 -5.51
CA GLU A 785 -6.71 -27.38 -6.92
C GLU A 785 -5.95 -26.44 -7.86
N LYS A 786 -5.89 -25.14 -7.55
CA LYS A 786 -5.14 -24.17 -8.36
C LYS A 786 -3.63 -24.31 -8.18
N ARG A 787 -3.13 -24.52 -6.95
CA ARG A 787 -1.69 -24.79 -6.72
C ARG A 787 -1.27 -26.11 -7.36
N ALA A 788 -2.09 -27.16 -7.28
CA ALA A 788 -1.87 -28.42 -7.97
C ALA A 788 -1.93 -28.25 -9.49
N ALA A 789 -2.84 -27.44 -10.01
CA ALA A 789 -2.91 -27.11 -11.44
C ALA A 789 -1.70 -26.30 -11.92
N ARG A 790 -1.23 -25.31 -11.13
CA ARG A 790 0.01 -24.55 -11.39
C ARG A 790 1.23 -25.48 -11.39
N ALA A 791 1.35 -26.37 -10.41
CA ALA A 791 2.42 -27.37 -10.34
C ALA A 791 2.37 -28.34 -11.55
N ALA A 792 1.18 -28.78 -11.95
CA ALA A 792 0.98 -29.62 -13.13
C ALA A 792 1.31 -28.89 -14.45
N LYS A 793 0.94 -27.62 -14.59
CA LYS A 793 1.22 -26.79 -15.77
C LYS A 793 2.71 -26.47 -15.90
N LYS A 794 3.39 -26.14 -14.78
CA LYS A 794 4.84 -25.95 -14.70
C LYS A 794 5.59 -27.23 -15.04
N ALA A 795 5.12 -28.39 -14.55
CA ALA A 795 5.69 -29.69 -14.92
C ALA A 795 5.49 -30.02 -16.41
N ALA A 796 4.34 -29.71 -17.00
CA ALA A 796 4.07 -29.93 -18.43
C ALA A 796 4.93 -29.06 -19.35
N ASN A 797 5.21 -27.80 -18.96
CA ASN A 797 6.08 -26.90 -19.71
C ASN A 797 7.58 -27.22 -19.57
N LEU A 798 7.98 -27.99 -18.56
CA LEU A 798 9.35 -28.51 -18.40
C LEU A 798 9.57 -29.84 -19.15
N ILE A 799 8.50 -30.48 -19.61
CA ILE A 799 8.52 -31.76 -20.35
C ILE A 799 8.43 -31.55 -21.86
N ASN A 800 7.90 -30.40 -22.30
CA ASN A 800 7.94 -29.93 -23.70
C ASN A 800 9.18 -29.07 -23.94
#